data_AF-A0A3E0CHS7-F1
#
_entry.id   AF-A0A3E0CHS7-F1
#
_cell.length_a   1.000
_cell.length_b   1.000
_cell.length_c   1.000
_cell.angle_alpha   90.00
_cell.angle_beta   90.00
_cell.angle_gamma   90.00
#
_symmetry.space_group_name_H-M   'P 1'
#
loop_
_entity.id
_entity.type
_entity.pdbx_description
1 polymer ?
#
loop_
_entity_poly.entity_id
_entity_poly.type
_entity_poly.pdbx_seq_one_letter_code
_entity_poly.pdbx_strand_id
1 'polypeptide(L)'
;MSGTLTINIAAPGTNEIDPETGQSTQSLPGHVWYTVTDSSGNSYTFGFDPITQGSPFGAGQVVSNDSTVYQGRYFTQSAPLTDAQVQALIAYGQNTQNEALANAGLPGGPVNSSLPTINTEYNVLGGFFGVQGVFGNNCISYINGALTYAGINSGALMQALSLPEWDAGAAAAILNQIEAQNGGATITTTEACGNSVQDTCTITGQYSTPGTNGQRTLLSDSWTSTDGSHGTDTYTSANNFTSTIVNLDKSSAFIQDTQGQITESFSDSNGKLEGRSFYNSQGEQTEYQTWNTSGQMTQDQLINASTGNESEAIDYSNGIETDQINYSTLYGVEVSDYQFNSSGKETDEQVFVGTTTNNYETNQYNFSTTNGAETSNVIFNSANQVSEEQVFAGTATGNYETDQINFSTLYGVETSDYQFNSAGKETDGIYFTGRASNNYETNQVNYSTANGAETSNYQFNSSGKETDDQVFAGAATGNYMTNQYNFSLSNGAVTSNYQYNSSGKETDEQDYAGTTSNNYETNQYNFSLSNGAVVSNYQFNASGQETGLQEYAGTTSNNYQTDQISFSTLNGLETTDFQYNAAGKETDGIYFSGTTGNNYETNQVNYSTANSAETSNVVFNSSGQETQFQQYAGTTSNNYMTEMATFTPSATYANAIYQYNSAGKETQQDTFNSTSGQESSAMYFNTSTGLESQYDQFGSSGSYASQVSLFNTAGKETETEAFNSVTGAVNMLSLFDGVDPYATEELISTGGSYFSQIDYFNASTGVQTSGAIFNTTTGAETEYFSSGSWYMGGSGSNDSYDTGYDDDYDMDDDDSWFDDDPIVLNLNGGAVQTTALASSPATFDLLSNGQPVQTGWGTAGEGYLVYDPNDPDNTTAVTQGSQLVAGMDALNTLAQQVDGEGGSALTASDALWSDLKVWVDTTGRGRFQSGQLYSLGQLGITSLELQGTVVNRNDNGNQIVVQGSFGFANGMTGQMAGVNLAYNGAGMSGLTADQSAAASDDVCVSPLVAAMAAYAVPASASANLAGVLQPNVSAMFATSAH
;
A
#
# COMPACT_ATOMS: atom_id res chain seq x y z
N MET A 1 63.34 107.29 49.50
CA MET A 1 64.41 107.39 48.50
C MET A 1 64.05 106.39 47.42
N SER A 2 64.11 106.82 46.16
CA SER A 2 63.44 106.17 45.02
C SER A 2 64.21 106.57 43.76
N GLY A 3 64.67 105.62 42.95
CA GLY A 3 65.42 105.87 41.71
C GLY A 3 64.57 106.38 40.54
N THR A 4 65.15 106.53 39.35
CA THR A 4 64.45 107.02 38.14
C THR A 4 64.77 106.18 36.90
N LEU A 5 63.75 105.87 36.10
CA LEU A 5 63.87 105.35 34.73
C LEU A 5 63.91 106.51 33.75
N THR A 6 64.75 106.45 32.73
CA THR A 6 64.81 107.39 31.62
C THR A 6 64.78 106.62 30.31
N ILE A 7 63.85 106.91 29.41
CA ILE A 7 63.81 106.33 28.06
C ILE A 7 64.47 107.33 27.10
N ASN A 8 65.37 106.85 26.25
CA ASN A 8 66.08 107.63 25.24
C ASN A 8 65.79 107.07 23.84
N ILE A 9 65.54 107.96 22.87
CA ILE A 9 65.35 107.60 21.46
C ILE A 9 66.33 108.40 20.61
N ALA A 10 67.03 107.72 19.70
CA ALA A 10 67.76 108.30 18.59
C ALA A 10 66.94 108.13 17.30
N ALA A 11 66.83 109.18 16.49
CA ALA A 11 66.12 109.13 15.20
C ALA A 11 66.99 108.45 14.12
N PRO A 12 66.40 107.94 13.03
CA PRO A 12 67.13 107.56 11.82
C PRO A 12 68.13 108.65 11.38
N GLY A 13 69.34 108.24 11.00
CA GLY A 13 70.44 109.13 10.61
C GLY A 13 71.25 109.72 11.77
N THR A 14 70.95 109.36 13.03
CA THR A 14 71.76 109.78 14.18
C THR A 14 73.16 109.18 14.07
N ASN A 15 74.20 110.00 14.28
CA ASN A 15 75.58 109.53 14.29
C ASN A 15 75.82 108.66 15.53
N GLU A 16 76.39 107.50 15.29
CA GLU A 16 76.83 106.54 16.26
C GLU A 16 78.36 106.45 16.22
N ILE A 17 79.00 106.25 17.36
CA ILE A 17 80.44 106.04 17.45
C ILE A 17 80.68 104.63 17.98
N ASP A 18 81.36 103.81 17.18
CA ASP A 18 81.84 102.51 17.62
C ASP A 18 82.88 102.70 18.75
N PRO A 19 82.62 102.18 19.95
CA PRO A 19 83.48 102.40 21.11
C PRO A 19 84.80 101.62 21.06
N GLU A 20 84.92 100.61 20.20
CA GLU A 20 86.16 99.85 20.02
C GLU A 20 87.04 100.45 18.91
N THR A 21 86.44 100.95 17.83
CA THR A 21 87.19 101.45 16.66
C THR A 21 87.24 102.97 16.53
N GLY A 22 86.37 103.70 17.24
CA GLY A 22 86.23 105.15 17.17
C GLY A 22 85.63 105.68 15.86
N GLN A 23 85.17 104.81 14.95
CA GLN A 23 84.53 105.22 13.70
C GLN A 23 83.12 105.73 13.94
N SER A 24 82.74 106.78 13.20
CA SER A 24 81.38 107.32 13.21
C SER A 24 80.59 106.82 12.00
N THR A 25 79.47 106.15 12.26
CA THR A 25 78.48 105.69 11.28
C THR A 25 77.13 106.34 11.56
N GLN A 26 76.19 106.28 10.61
CA GLN A 26 74.81 106.74 10.84
C GLN A 26 73.90 105.55 11.09
N SER A 27 73.13 105.60 12.17
CA SER A 27 72.12 104.58 12.47
C SER A 27 70.99 104.67 11.43
N LEU A 28 70.82 103.62 10.63
CA LEU A 28 69.83 103.58 9.55
C LEU A 28 68.37 103.64 10.06
N PRO A 29 67.96 102.82 11.06
CA PRO A 29 66.58 102.86 11.57
C PRO A 29 66.38 103.80 12.78
N GLY A 30 67.45 104.37 13.37
CA GLY A 30 67.37 104.95 14.70
C GLY A 30 67.40 103.88 15.79
N HIS A 31 67.35 104.27 17.07
CA HIS A 31 67.52 103.34 18.18
C HIS A 31 66.76 103.79 19.43
N VAL A 32 66.41 102.85 20.31
CA VAL A 32 65.76 103.13 21.59
C VAL A 32 66.44 102.34 22.69
N TRP A 33 66.75 103.00 23.80
CA TRP A 33 67.34 102.36 24.97
C TRP A 33 66.83 103.03 26.25
N TYR A 34 67.04 102.37 27.40
CA TYR A 34 66.67 102.92 28.70
C TYR A 34 67.88 103.14 29.61
N THR A 35 67.73 104.07 30.54
CA THR A 35 68.73 104.39 31.56
C THR A 35 68.06 104.42 32.93
N VAL A 36 68.59 103.69 33.90
CA VAL A 36 68.09 103.65 35.27
C VAL A 36 69.09 104.31 36.19
N THR A 37 68.63 105.24 37.02
CA THR A 37 69.44 105.86 38.08
C THR A 37 68.97 105.36 39.44
N ASP A 38 69.88 104.81 40.23
CA ASP A 38 69.57 104.30 41.57
C ASP A 38 69.42 105.42 42.62
N SER A 39 68.99 105.07 43.83
CA SER A 39 68.83 106.02 44.94
C SER A 39 70.14 106.64 45.43
N SER A 40 71.30 106.11 45.01
CA SER A 40 72.63 106.61 45.32
C SER A 40 73.18 107.57 44.24
N GLY A 41 72.47 107.71 43.13
CA GLY A 41 72.83 108.59 42.00
C GLY A 41 73.64 107.91 40.89
N ASN A 42 73.82 106.57 40.92
CA ASN A 42 74.51 105.84 39.85
C ASN A 42 73.57 105.56 38.69
N SER A 43 74.02 105.76 37.45
CA SER A 43 73.22 105.53 36.23
C SER A 43 73.71 104.32 35.43
N TYR A 44 72.78 103.47 35.01
CA TYR A 44 73.00 102.26 34.21
C TYR A 44 72.18 102.34 32.93
N THR A 45 72.78 102.08 31.77
CA THR A 45 72.12 102.19 30.46
C THR A 45 72.07 100.84 29.76
N PHE A 46 70.95 100.50 29.12
CA PHE A 46 70.76 99.22 28.42
C PHE A 46 69.84 99.37 27.20
N GLY A 47 70.18 98.68 26.11
CA GLY A 47 69.43 98.59 24.85
C GLY A 47 69.77 97.31 24.09
N PHE A 48 69.17 97.11 22.92
CA PHE A 48 69.37 95.91 22.10
C PHE A 48 69.62 96.27 20.64
N ASP A 49 70.81 95.93 20.14
CA ASP A 49 71.36 96.41 18.87
C ASP A 49 72.00 95.24 18.09
N PRO A 50 72.16 95.28 16.74
CA PRO A 50 72.88 94.25 16.01
C PRO A 50 74.30 94.04 16.52
N ILE A 51 74.80 92.80 16.45
CA ILE A 51 76.21 92.49 16.76
C ILE A 51 77.15 93.28 15.84
N THR A 52 76.79 93.39 14.56
CA THR A 52 77.55 94.16 13.57
C THR A 52 76.86 95.48 13.29
N GLN A 53 77.50 96.58 13.66
CA GLN A 53 76.98 97.93 13.46
C GLN A 53 76.65 98.21 11.98
N GLY A 54 75.46 98.74 11.71
CA GLY A 54 74.95 98.99 10.36
C GLY A 54 74.37 97.78 9.62
N SER A 55 74.26 96.60 10.24
CA SER A 55 73.63 95.40 9.67
C SER A 55 72.27 95.11 10.32
N PRO A 56 71.17 95.77 9.88
CA PRO A 56 69.89 95.73 10.58
C PRO A 56 69.15 94.37 10.50
N PHE A 57 69.64 93.44 9.69
CA PHE A 57 69.09 92.08 9.54
C PHE A 57 70.03 90.99 10.08
N GLY A 58 71.09 91.33 10.83
CA GLY A 58 71.97 90.35 11.49
C GLY A 58 71.47 89.95 12.88
N ALA A 59 72.18 89.01 13.51
CA ALA A 59 71.99 88.64 14.91
C ALA A 59 72.16 89.84 15.86
N GLY A 60 71.35 89.91 16.92
CA GLY A 60 71.32 91.02 17.89
C GLY A 60 71.93 90.69 19.25
N GLN A 61 72.34 91.73 20.00
CA GLN A 61 72.91 91.64 21.35
C GLN A 61 72.39 92.74 22.28
N VAL A 62 72.41 92.48 23.58
CA VAL A 62 72.18 93.51 24.61
C VAL A 62 73.44 94.33 24.77
N VAL A 63 73.29 95.65 24.72
CA VAL A 63 74.38 96.61 24.85
C VAL A 63 74.13 97.52 26.05
N SER A 64 75.20 97.88 26.76
CA SER A 64 75.13 98.68 27.98
C SER A 64 75.86 100.03 27.86
N ASN A 65 76.06 100.50 26.64
CA ASN A 65 76.84 101.69 26.32
C ASN A 65 76.09 102.66 25.36
N ASP A 66 74.82 102.40 25.02
CA ASP A 66 74.04 103.21 24.06
C ASP A 66 74.08 104.70 24.35
N SER A 67 74.00 105.08 25.64
CA SER A 67 74.03 106.48 26.07
C SER A 67 75.34 107.22 25.73
N THR A 68 76.41 106.48 25.44
CA THR A 68 77.74 107.00 25.04
C THR A 68 78.02 106.82 23.55
N VAL A 69 77.40 105.80 22.95
CA VAL A 69 77.58 105.39 21.56
C VAL A 69 76.76 106.28 20.62
N TYR A 70 75.51 106.56 20.96
CA TYR A 70 74.62 107.44 20.19
C TYR A 70 74.84 108.92 20.54
N GLN A 71 75.31 109.71 19.56
CA GLN A 71 75.74 111.10 19.75
C GLN A 71 74.57 112.12 19.76
N GLY A 72 73.34 111.67 19.55
CA GLY A 72 72.13 112.50 19.53
C GLY A 72 70.94 111.78 20.14
N ARG A 73 70.13 112.51 20.92
CA ARG A 73 68.85 112.03 21.44
C ARG A 73 67.75 112.85 20.80
N TYR A 74 66.91 112.20 19.99
CA TYR A 74 65.70 112.77 19.41
C TYR A 74 64.61 112.99 20.48
N PHE A 75 64.53 112.09 21.47
CA PHE A 75 63.60 112.18 22.57
C PHE A 75 64.18 111.59 23.87
N THR A 76 63.88 112.20 25.02
CA THR A 76 64.30 111.70 26.34
C THR A 76 63.29 112.08 27.41
N GLN A 77 62.82 111.11 28.20
CA GLN A 77 61.85 111.36 29.27
C GLN A 77 62.07 110.43 30.46
N SER A 78 61.94 110.95 31.69
CA SER A 78 62.17 110.21 32.93
C SER A 78 60.91 110.02 33.78
N ALA A 79 60.83 108.88 34.49
CA ALA A 79 59.78 108.54 35.44
C ALA A 79 60.38 107.98 36.76
N PRO A 80 59.77 108.23 37.92
CA PRO A 80 60.25 107.69 39.20
C PRO A 80 60.00 106.19 39.30
N LEU A 81 60.91 105.48 39.98
CA LEU A 81 60.84 104.03 40.23
C LEU A 81 60.93 103.71 41.72
N THR A 82 60.37 102.57 42.11
CA THR A 82 60.67 101.95 43.42
C THR A 82 62.03 101.24 43.40
N ASP A 83 62.65 101.04 44.57
CA ASP A 83 63.96 100.38 44.65
C ASP A 83 63.92 98.94 44.10
N ALA A 84 62.80 98.23 44.25
CA ALA A 84 62.60 96.91 43.66
C ALA A 84 62.56 96.96 42.12
N GLN A 85 61.92 97.98 41.54
CA GLN A 85 61.89 98.19 40.09
C GLN A 85 63.25 98.58 39.52
N VAL A 86 64.01 99.42 40.26
CA VAL A 86 65.39 99.76 39.89
C VAL A 86 66.26 98.51 39.81
N GLN A 87 66.19 97.63 40.83
CA GLN A 87 66.95 96.39 40.86
C GLN A 87 66.52 95.42 39.75
N ALA A 88 65.21 95.29 39.49
CA ALA A 88 64.69 94.42 38.43
C ALA A 88 65.14 94.87 37.02
N LEU A 89 65.13 96.18 36.74
CA LEU A 89 65.58 96.70 35.44
C LEU A 89 67.09 96.56 35.25
N ILE A 90 67.90 96.81 36.29
CA ILE A 90 69.35 96.60 36.21
C ILE A 90 69.66 95.10 36.01
N ALA A 91 68.96 94.22 36.73
CA ALA A 91 69.14 92.77 36.59
C ALA A 91 68.78 92.28 35.18
N TYR A 92 67.70 92.80 34.58
CA TYR A 92 67.31 92.48 33.21
C TYR A 92 68.34 92.96 32.18
N GLY A 93 68.88 94.17 32.37
CA GLY A 93 69.91 94.76 31.50
C GLY A 93 71.26 94.05 31.52
N GLN A 94 71.66 93.50 32.68
CA GLN A 94 72.96 92.84 32.86
C GLN A 94 72.97 91.37 32.46
N ASN A 95 71.81 90.75 32.25
CA ASN A 95 71.72 89.31 32.02
C ASN A 95 71.53 89.00 30.53
N THR A 96 72.63 88.70 29.84
CA THR A 96 72.65 88.40 28.40
C THR A 96 72.26 86.96 28.05
N GLN A 97 72.08 86.08 29.05
CA GLN A 97 71.54 84.72 28.89
C GLN A 97 70.53 84.45 30.01
N ASN A 98 69.25 84.33 29.64
CA ASN A 98 68.11 84.45 30.56
C ASN A 98 67.93 83.27 31.56
N GLU A 99 68.88 82.33 31.67
CA GLU A 99 68.74 81.16 32.55
C GLU A 99 68.94 81.47 34.05
N ALA A 100 69.66 82.55 34.41
CA ALA A 100 69.99 82.82 35.81
C ALA A 100 68.96 83.66 36.61
N LEU A 101 67.96 84.29 35.96
CA LEU A 101 66.91 85.08 36.65
C LEU A 101 65.66 84.27 37.02
N ALA A 102 65.55 83.02 36.55
CA ALA A 102 64.55 82.07 37.05
C ALA A 102 64.88 81.51 38.45
N ASN A 103 66.13 81.65 38.91
CA ASN A 103 66.63 81.01 40.14
C ASN A 103 66.92 81.96 41.32
N ALA A 104 66.71 83.27 41.19
CA ALA A 104 66.83 84.21 42.32
C ALA A 104 65.48 84.35 43.05
N GLY A 105 65.12 83.32 43.82
CA GLY A 105 63.89 83.29 44.62
C GLY A 105 63.79 84.45 45.61
N LEU A 106 62.83 85.36 45.35
CA LEU A 106 62.30 86.32 46.33
C LEU A 106 60.79 86.10 46.51
N PRO A 107 60.25 86.35 47.72
CA PRO A 107 59.00 85.74 48.17
C PRO A 107 57.79 86.56 47.72
N GLY A 108 56.96 86.01 46.83
CA GLY A 108 55.69 86.63 46.46
C GLY A 108 55.01 86.10 45.18
N GLY A 109 54.63 84.81 45.15
CA GLY A 109 53.68 84.26 44.17
C GLY A 109 54.27 83.75 42.84
N PRO A 110 53.68 82.70 42.22
CA PRO A 110 54.17 82.13 40.96
C PRO A 110 53.82 83.06 39.80
N VAL A 111 54.85 83.67 39.21
CA VAL A 111 54.71 84.42 37.96
C VAL A 111 54.78 83.43 36.79
N ASN A 112 53.81 83.53 35.90
CA ASN A 112 53.58 82.77 34.68
C ASN A 112 54.88 82.41 33.89
N SER A 113 55.00 81.14 33.48
CA SER A 113 56.08 80.53 32.69
C SER A 113 56.15 81.01 31.23
N SER A 114 55.85 82.28 30.97
CA SER A 114 55.88 82.90 29.64
C SER A 114 56.67 84.20 29.67
N LEU A 115 57.91 84.13 30.17
CA LEU A 115 58.89 85.18 29.95
C LEU A 115 59.69 84.86 28.66
N PRO A 116 59.86 85.83 27.75
CA PRO A 116 60.52 85.60 26.46
C PRO A 116 62.00 85.25 26.62
N THR A 117 62.44 84.19 25.94
CA THR A 117 63.84 83.85 25.73
C THR A 117 64.44 84.82 24.70
N ILE A 118 65.42 85.62 25.09
CA ILE A 118 66.23 86.40 24.15
C ILE A 118 67.16 85.42 23.45
N ASN A 119 66.79 84.95 22.26
CA ASN A 119 67.66 84.13 21.43
C ASN A 119 68.52 85.03 20.53
N THR A 120 69.83 85.03 20.80
CA THR A 120 70.85 85.82 20.09
C THR A 120 71.09 85.39 18.65
N GLU A 121 70.50 84.27 18.19
CA GLU A 121 70.65 83.75 16.83
C GLU A 121 69.62 84.29 15.82
N TYR A 122 68.61 85.05 16.27
CA TYR A 122 67.56 85.61 15.39
C TYR A 122 67.85 87.04 14.91
N ASN A 123 67.41 87.35 13.69
CA ASN A 123 67.60 88.65 13.01
C ASN A 123 66.75 89.79 13.61
N VAL A 124 67.37 90.95 13.84
CA VAL A 124 66.77 92.10 14.54
C VAL A 124 65.48 92.65 13.88
N LEU A 125 65.32 92.55 12.55
CA LEU A 125 64.11 92.97 11.83
C LEU A 125 63.14 91.83 11.43
N GLY A 126 63.53 90.55 11.59
CA GLY A 126 62.74 89.39 11.12
C GLY A 126 61.43 89.18 11.88
N GLY A 127 61.37 89.62 13.15
CA GLY A 127 60.17 89.52 13.98
C GLY A 127 59.12 90.62 13.75
N PHE A 128 59.32 91.52 12.77
CA PHE A 128 58.41 92.62 12.48
C PHE A 128 57.28 92.24 11.50
N PHE A 129 57.34 91.06 10.86
CA PHE A 129 56.46 90.68 9.74
C PHE A 129 55.58 89.43 9.96
N GLY A 130 54.99 89.30 11.16
CA GLY A 130 53.68 88.65 11.28
C GLY A 130 53.60 87.13 11.15
N VAL A 131 54.58 86.38 11.66
CA VAL A 131 54.35 84.97 12.01
C VAL A 131 53.71 84.94 13.40
N GLN A 132 52.46 84.47 13.51
CA GLN A 132 51.79 84.32 14.80
C GLN A 132 52.57 83.34 15.69
N GLY A 133 53.08 83.82 16.82
CA GLY A 133 53.59 82.96 17.91
C GLY A 133 54.87 83.41 18.61
N VAL A 134 55.63 84.39 18.10
CA VAL A 134 56.95 84.74 18.68
C VAL A 134 57.14 86.26 18.75
N PHE A 135 57.24 86.83 19.96
CA PHE A 135 57.60 88.24 20.17
C PHE A 135 59.08 88.45 19.75
N GLY A 136 59.31 89.12 18.62
CA GLY A 136 60.65 89.26 18.01
C GLY A 136 61.62 90.20 18.72
N ASN A 137 62.91 89.90 18.67
CA ASN A 137 64.04 90.56 19.35
C ASN A 137 64.47 91.88 18.67
N ASN A 138 63.89 93.02 19.06
CA ASN A 138 64.31 94.35 18.61
C ASN A 138 64.39 95.35 19.78
N CYS A 139 64.97 96.53 19.57
CA CYS A 139 65.19 97.53 20.63
C CYS A 139 63.90 97.94 21.37
N ILE A 140 62.75 97.99 20.69
CA ILE A 140 61.45 98.34 21.29
C ILE A 140 60.90 97.17 22.13
N SER A 141 60.91 95.96 21.58
CA SER A 141 60.42 94.77 22.28
C SER A 141 61.30 94.42 23.48
N TYR A 142 62.62 94.66 23.39
CA TYR A 142 63.55 94.52 24.50
C TYR A 142 63.21 95.47 25.66
N ILE A 143 62.91 96.74 25.37
CA ILE A 143 62.47 97.70 26.41
C ILE A 143 61.14 97.27 27.01
N ASN A 144 60.16 96.86 26.20
CA ASN A 144 58.89 96.37 26.70
C ASN A 144 59.07 95.12 27.60
N GLY A 145 60.00 94.23 27.25
CA GLY A 145 60.41 93.09 28.07
C GLY A 145 60.98 93.52 29.41
N ALA A 146 61.91 94.49 29.42
CA ALA A 146 62.51 95.03 30.64
C ALA A 146 61.47 95.66 31.57
N LEU A 147 60.57 96.47 31.02
CA LEU A 147 59.50 97.11 31.79
C LEU A 147 58.53 96.09 32.38
N THR A 148 58.15 95.08 31.57
CA THR A 148 57.29 93.99 32.02
C THR A 148 57.95 93.17 33.13
N TYR A 149 59.25 92.86 32.99
CA TYR A 149 60.04 92.16 34.01
C TYR A 149 60.09 92.92 35.34
N ALA A 150 60.18 94.25 35.29
CA ALA A 150 60.11 95.11 36.48
C ALA A 150 58.69 95.33 37.02
N GLY A 151 57.66 94.70 36.44
CA GLY A 151 56.26 94.88 36.82
C GLY A 151 55.71 96.27 36.51
N ILE A 152 56.30 96.96 35.52
CA ILE A 152 55.89 98.29 35.07
C ILE A 152 54.99 98.13 33.84
N ASN A 153 53.76 98.66 33.89
CA ASN A 153 52.84 98.61 32.77
C ASN A 153 53.33 99.55 31.65
N SER A 154 53.88 98.96 30.57
CA SER A 154 54.47 99.71 29.46
C SER A 154 53.46 100.60 28.73
N GLY A 155 52.22 100.16 28.54
CA GLY A 155 51.17 100.94 27.90
C GLY A 155 50.79 102.21 28.67
N ALA A 156 50.68 102.12 29.99
CA ALA A 156 50.39 103.27 30.85
C ALA A 156 51.58 104.24 30.98
N LEU A 157 52.81 103.70 31.00
CA LEU A 157 54.03 104.51 31.06
C LEU A 157 54.28 105.24 29.72
N MET A 158 54.14 104.57 28.59
CA MET A 158 54.36 105.15 27.25
C MET A 158 53.35 106.27 26.94
N GLN A 159 52.09 106.15 27.40
CA GLN A 159 51.11 107.25 27.32
C GLN A 159 51.46 108.42 28.24
N ALA A 160 51.95 108.16 29.46
CA ALA A 160 52.36 109.21 30.39
C ALA A 160 53.62 109.98 29.93
N LEU A 161 54.45 109.37 29.08
CA LEU A 161 55.69 109.96 28.56
C LEU A 161 55.51 110.76 27.25
N SER A 162 54.32 110.78 26.62
CA SER A 162 54.01 111.59 25.41
C SER A 162 55.01 111.44 24.23
N LEU A 163 55.30 110.20 23.82
CA LEU A 163 56.22 109.91 22.72
C LEU A 163 55.69 110.42 21.35
N PRO A 164 56.55 110.94 20.44
CA PRO A 164 56.16 111.21 19.06
C PRO A 164 55.81 109.90 18.32
N GLU A 165 54.73 109.89 17.53
CA GLU A 165 54.37 108.75 16.67
C GLU A 165 55.47 108.49 15.63
N TRP A 166 56.00 107.26 15.59
CA TRP A 166 56.98 106.81 14.61
C TRP A 166 56.27 106.58 13.26
N ASP A 167 56.68 107.27 12.19
CA ASP A 167 56.06 107.18 10.87
C ASP A 167 56.34 105.81 10.20
N ALA A 168 55.37 104.89 10.34
CA ALA A 168 55.41 103.56 9.73
C ALA A 168 55.42 103.60 8.19
N GLY A 169 54.99 104.69 7.56
CA GLY A 169 55.01 104.87 6.11
C GLY A 169 56.42 105.04 5.54
N ALA A 170 57.31 105.71 6.29
CA ALA A 170 58.71 105.88 5.90
C ALA A 170 59.51 104.56 6.02
N ALA A 171 59.22 103.73 7.02
CA ALA A 171 59.86 102.42 7.21
C ALA A 171 59.46 101.41 6.11
N ALA A 172 58.20 101.40 5.68
CA ALA A 172 57.72 100.54 4.60
C ALA A 172 58.29 100.92 3.21
N ALA A 173 58.58 102.21 2.96
CA ALA A 173 59.18 102.66 1.70
C ALA A 173 60.65 102.24 1.55
N ILE A 174 61.40 102.20 2.65
CA ILE A 174 62.81 101.78 2.68
C ILE A 174 62.92 100.26 2.52
N LEU A 175 61.99 99.48 3.07
CA LEU A 175 61.97 98.03 2.94
C LEU A 175 61.66 97.58 1.49
N ASN A 176 60.73 98.24 0.82
CA ASN A 176 60.40 97.98 -0.60
C ASN A 176 61.58 98.27 -1.55
N GLN A 177 62.49 99.18 -1.19
CA GLN A 177 63.71 99.43 -1.96
C GLN A 177 64.77 98.33 -1.77
N ILE A 178 64.80 97.66 -0.63
CA ILE A 178 65.75 96.58 -0.32
C ILE A 178 65.28 95.24 -0.93
N GLU A 179 63.96 94.96 -0.95
CA GLU A 179 63.40 93.75 -1.55
C GLU A 179 63.46 93.73 -3.10
N ALA A 180 63.45 94.89 -3.75
CA ALA A 180 63.67 95.00 -5.20
C ALA A 180 65.08 94.58 -5.64
N GLN A 181 66.05 94.48 -4.72
CA GLN A 181 67.42 94.06 -5.01
C GLN A 181 67.63 92.54 -4.93
N ASN A 182 66.69 91.76 -4.38
CA ASN A 182 66.84 90.32 -4.11
C ASN A 182 65.90 89.37 -4.89
N GLY A 183 65.26 89.82 -5.97
CA GLY A 183 64.87 88.91 -7.08
C GLY A 183 63.49 88.20 -7.07
N GLY A 184 62.65 88.33 -6.05
CA GLY A 184 61.20 87.99 -6.12
C GLY A 184 60.78 86.50 -6.10
N ALA A 185 59.59 86.26 -5.53
CA ALA A 185 58.75 85.03 -5.48
C ALA A 185 59.32 83.70 -4.92
N THR A 186 60.64 83.50 -4.85
CA THR A 186 61.28 82.29 -4.29
C THR A 186 62.13 82.66 -3.07
N ILE A 187 62.00 81.92 -1.96
CA ILE A 187 62.84 82.08 -0.75
C ILE A 187 63.52 80.75 -0.45
N THR A 188 64.85 80.74 -0.36
CA THR A 188 65.65 79.55 -0.01
C THR A 188 66.31 79.76 1.35
N THR A 189 66.19 78.77 2.24
CA THR A 189 66.76 78.77 3.60
C THR A 189 67.39 77.41 3.90
N THR A 190 68.33 77.37 4.85
CA THR A 190 68.97 76.13 5.31
C THR A 190 68.64 75.94 6.78
N GLU A 191 68.01 74.82 7.11
CA GLU A 191 67.52 74.50 8.47
C GLU A 191 67.91 73.07 8.86
N ALA A 192 67.81 72.75 10.16
CA ALA A 192 68.00 71.38 10.64
C ALA A 192 66.72 70.55 10.42
N CYS A 193 66.84 69.32 9.93
CA CYS A 193 65.71 68.42 9.68
C CYS A 193 65.73 67.20 10.61
N GLY A 194 64.59 66.92 11.24
CA GLY A 194 64.41 65.79 12.14
C GLY A 194 64.89 66.03 13.59
N ASN A 195 64.71 65.02 14.45
CA ASN A 195 65.07 65.08 15.88
C ASN A 195 66.57 64.89 16.16
N SER A 196 67.41 64.91 15.13
CA SER A 196 68.85 64.66 15.22
C SER A 196 69.60 65.90 14.71
N VAL A 197 70.55 66.38 15.52
CA VAL A 197 71.34 67.60 15.26
C VAL A 197 72.37 67.43 14.12
N GLN A 198 72.26 66.36 13.32
CA GLN A 198 73.28 65.98 12.33
C GLN A 198 72.83 66.14 10.87
N ASP A 199 71.53 66.28 10.58
CA ASP A 199 71.04 66.41 9.21
C ASP A 199 70.55 67.83 8.91
N THR A 200 71.12 68.45 7.87
CA THR A 200 70.74 69.79 7.40
C THR A 200 69.96 69.68 6.09
N CYS A 201 68.80 70.35 6.00
CA CYS A 201 68.05 70.47 4.76
C CYS A 201 68.17 71.86 4.14
N THR A 202 68.21 71.90 2.81
CA THR A 202 67.94 73.13 2.06
C THR A 202 66.46 73.17 1.70
N ILE A 203 65.72 74.16 2.21
CA ILE A 203 64.28 74.36 1.96
C ILE A 203 64.10 75.52 0.99
N THR A 204 63.34 75.31 -0.08
CA THR A 204 62.99 76.33 -1.08
C THR A 204 61.48 76.49 -1.17
N GLY A 205 60.94 77.62 -0.73
CA GLY A 205 59.52 77.95 -0.79
C GLY A 205 59.16 78.81 -2.01
N GLN A 206 58.08 78.44 -2.70
CA GLN A 206 57.44 79.17 -3.79
C GLN A 206 56.16 79.85 -3.28
N TYR A 207 56.03 81.16 -3.49
CA TYR A 207 54.91 81.96 -2.96
C TYR A 207 54.05 82.56 -4.07
N SER A 208 52.76 82.77 -3.79
CA SER A 208 51.80 83.37 -4.70
C SER A 208 52.17 84.81 -5.07
N THR A 209 51.57 85.33 -6.15
CA THR A 209 51.59 86.77 -6.39
C THR A 209 50.95 87.53 -5.21
N PRO A 210 51.42 88.74 -4.88
CA PRO A 210 50.89 89.50 -3.74
C PRO A 210 49.40 89.82 -3.91
N GLY A 211 48.60 89.54 -2.88
CA GLY A 211 47.21 89.98 -2.82
C GLY A 211 47.07 91.50 -2.58
N THR A 212 45.84 92.02 -2.60
CA THR A 212 45.53 93.45 -2.40
C THR A 212 46.02 94.03 -1.07
N ASN A 213 46.34 93.17 -0.09
CA ASN A 213 46.81 93.55 1.24
C ASN A 213 48.34 93.33 1.39
N GLY A 214 49.05 92.99 0.30
CA GLY A 214 50.49 92.70 0.30
C GLY A 214 50.88 91.30 0.77
N GLN A 215 49.95 90.48 1.28
CA GLN A 215 50.23 89.11 1.71
C GLN A 215 50.37 88.13 0.52
N ARG A 216 51.32 87.19 0.64
CA ARG A 216 51.54 86.07 -0.29
C ARG A 216 51.24 84.75 0.42
N THR A 217 50.68 83.77 -0.29
CA THR A 217 50.41 82.42 0.21
C THR A 217 51.52 81.47 -0.26
N LEU A 218 52.02 80.59 0.61
CA LEU A 218 52.96 79.53 0.21
C LEU A 218 52.21 78.56 -0.73
N LEU A 219 52.74 78.33 -1.92
CA LEU A 219 52.15 77.45 -2.95
C LEU A 219 52.81 76.08 -2.94
N SER A 220 54.12 76.03 -2.75
CA SER A 220 54.87 74.79 -2.55
C SER A 220 56.16 75.09 -1.81
N ASP A 221 56.70 74.10 -1.10
CA ASP A 221 58.10 74.09 -0.69
C ASP A 221 58.77 72.80 -1.16
N SER A 222 60.09 72.81 -1.24
CA SER A 222 60.88 71.61 -1.52
C SER A 222 62.08 71.59 -0.61
N TRP A 223 62.41 70.42 -0.05
CA TRP A 223 63.55 70.24 0.82
C TRP A 223 64.52 69.20 0.25
N THR A 224 65.79 69.32 0.57
CA THR A 224 66.81 68.30 0.26
C THR A 224 67.74 68.17 1.44
N SER A 225 67.83 66.98 2.04
CA SER A 225 68.69 66.66 3.18
C SER A 225 70.13 66.34 2.75
N THR A 226 71.05 66.31 3.71
CA THR A 226 72.48 66.04 3.50
C THR A 226 72.79 64.62 3.02
N ASP A 227 71.95 63.66 3.36
CA ASP A 227 71.99 62.31 2.81
C ASP A 227 71.43 62.26 1.37
N GLY A 228 70.92 63.39 0.85
CA GLY A 228 70.40 63.65 -0.49
C GLY A 228 68.98 63.10 -0.77
N SER A 229 68.29 62.63 0.25
CA SER A 229 66.83 62.50 0.21
C SER A 229 66.21 63.89 -0.01
N HIS A 230 65.10 63.97 -0.75
CA HIS A 230 64.47 65.24 -1.06
C HIS A 230 62.95 65.10 -1.07
N GLY A 231 62.26 66.17 -0.70
CA GLY A 231 60.80 66.19 -0.73
C GLY A 231 60.24 67.48 -1.28
N THR A 232 58.95 67.50 -1.57
CA THR A 232 58.21 68.65 -2.07
C THR A 232 56.80 68.62 -1.48
N ASP A 233 56.41 69.67 -0.77
CA ASP A 233 55.03 69.86 -0.31
C ASP A 233 54.34 70.89 -1.22
N THR A 234 53.16 70.56 -1.72
CA THR A 234 52.35 71.45 -2.54
C THR A 234 51.09 71.84 -1.77
N TYR A 235 50.89 73.13 -1.50
CA TYR A 235 49.83 73.64 -0.64
C TYR A 235 48.64 74.11 -1.47
N THR A 236 47.44 73.60 -1.15
CA THR A 236 46.17 74.04 -1.76
C THR A 236 45.41 75.02 -0.85
N SER A 237 45.67 74.97 0.46
CA SER A 237 45.23 75.95 1.47
C SER A 237 46.16 75.90 2.70
N ALA A 238 45.97 76.80 3.66
CA ALA A 238 46.83 76.88 4.86
C ALA A 238 46.95 75.56 5.66
N ASN A 239 45.97 74.65 5.53
CA ASN A 239 45.93 73.38 6.25
C ASN A 239 45.85 72.14 5.33
N ASN A 240 45.92 72.29 3.99
CA ASN A 240 45.88 71.16 3.05
C ASN A 240 47.08 71.21 2.11
N PHE A 241 47.89 70.15 2.13
CA PHE A 241 49.06 70.00 1.28
C PHE A 241 49.16 68.56 0.74
N THR A 242 49.92 68.37 -0.32
CA THR A 242 50.37 67.07 -0.81
C THR A 242 51.88 67.02 -0.66
N SER A 243 52.40 66.04 0.08
CA SER A 243 53.84 65.86 0.27
C SER A 243 54.36 64.76 -0.64
N THR A 244 55.52 64.94 -1.26
CA THR A 244 56.29 63.89 -1.93
C THR A 244 57.67 63.81 -1.30
N ILE A 245 58.13 62.64 -0.91
CA ILE A 245 59.47 62.41 -0.36
C ILE A 245 60.14 61.30 -1.17
N VAL A 246 61.37 61.50 -1.59
CA VAL A 246 62.15 60.56 -2.41
C VAL A 246 63.51 60.34 -1.75
N ASN A 247 63.85 59.07 -1.46
CA ASN A 247 65.14 58.71 -0.88
C ASN A 247 66.29 58.74 -1.92
N LEU A 248 67.54 58.81 -1.44
CA LEU A 248 68.76 59.05 -2.24
C LEU A 248 68.95 58.12 -3.45
N ASP A 249 68.58 56.85 -3.30
CA ASP A 249 68.74 55.80 -4.31
C ASP A 249 67.55 55.70 -5.28
N LYS A 250 66.53 56.56 -5.12
CA LYS A 250 65.23 56.48 -5.79
C LYS A 250 64.53 55.14 -5.61
N SER A 251 64.95 54.32 -4.65
CA SER A 251 64.37 53.01 -4.42
C SER A 251 63.06 53.09 -3.67
N SER A 252 62.76 54.21 -2.99
CA SER A 252 61.52 54.44 -2.26
C SER A 252 61.04 55.89 -2.37
N ALA A 253 59.75 56.09 -2.60
CA ALA A 253 59.08 57.38 -2.65
C ALA A 253 57.79 57.37 -1.81
N PHE A 254 57.57 58.37 -0.97
CA PHE A 254 56.39 58.55 -0.14
C PHE A 254 55.55 59.71 -0.67
N ILE A 255 54.24 59.53 -0.81
CA ILE A 255 53.32 60.58 -1.22
C ILE A 255 52.22 60.67 -0.18
N GLN A 256 52.06 61.82 0.49
CA GLN A 256 50.91 62.10 1.33
C GLN A 256 49.93 62.98 0.56
N ASP A 257 48.68 62.57 0.41
CA ASP A 257 47.64 63.37 -0.27
C ASP A 257 47.00 64.42 0.66
N THR A 258 46.07 65.21 0.10
CA THR A 258 45.36 66.26 0.85
C THR A 258 44.41 65.74 1.94
N GLN A 259 44.14 64.44 1.96
CA GLN A 259 43.30 63.75 2.95
C GLN A 259 44.16 63.07 4.03
N GLY A 260 45.49 63.14 3.90
CA GLY A 260 46.45 62.54 4.80
C GLY A 260 46.77 61.08 4.50
N GLN A 261 46.26 60.49 3.41
CA GLN A 261 46.62 59.12 3.00
C GLN A 261 48.04 59.09 2.47
N ILE A 262 48.78 58.03 2.77
CA ILE A 262 50.18 57.87 2.41
C ILE A 262 50.32 56.75 1.39
N THR A 263 51.06 56.99 0.31
CA THR A 263 51.49 55.97 -0.65
C THR A 263 53.00 55.85 -0.61
N GLU A 264 53.52 54.67 -0.32
CA GLU A 264 54.94 54.34 -0.37
C GLU A 264 55.20 53.48 -1.60
N SER A 265 56.09 53.88 -2.50
CA SER A 265 56.42 53.14 -3.72
C SER A 265 57.89 52.75 -3.74
N PHE A 266 58.18 51.48 -3.97
CA PHE A 266 59.52 50.92 -4.10
C PHE A 266 59.87 50.67 -5.58
N SER A 267 61.09 50.98 -6.00
CA SER A 267 61.56 50.80 -7.37
C SER A 267 62.94 50.15 -7.44
N ASP A 268 63.17 49.36 -8.50
CA ASP A 268 64.45 48.75 -8.83
C ASP A 268 65.52 49.81 -9.20
N SER A 269 66.76 49.38 -9.40
CA SER A 269 67.87 50.26 -9.80
C SER A 269 67.66 50.99 -11.14
N ASN A 270 66.68 50.58 -11.94
CA ASN A 270 66.31 51.21 -13.22
C ASN A 270 65.09 52.14 -13.10
N GLY A 271 64.56 52.34 -11.89
CA GLY A 271 63.39 53.19 -11.62
C GLY A 271 62.05 52.54 -11.95
N LYS A 272 62.00 51.21 -11.98
CA LYS A 272 60.80 50.42 -12.25
C LYS A 272 60.20 49.93 -10.95
N LEU A 273 58.88 50.07 -10.78
CA LEU A 273 58.20 49.66 -9.56
C LEU A 273 58.45 48.17 -9.24
N GLU A 274 58.79 47.87 -8.00
CA GLU A 274 58.91 46.52 -7.43
C GLU A 274 57.86 46.29 -6.33
N GLY A 275 57.46 47.34 -5.62
CA GLY A 275 56.44 47.27 -4.57
C GLY A 275 55.74 48.60 -4.33
N ARG A 276 54.55 48.58 -3.73
CA ARG A 276 53.83 49.78 -3.31
C ARG A 276 52.93 49.47 -2.12
N SER A 277 52.95 50.32 -1.10
CA SER A 277 52.08 50.24 0.07
C SER A 277 51.20 51.49 0.14
N PHE A 278 49.93 51.31 0.48
CA PHE A 278 49.01 52.42 0.75
C PHE A 278 48.63 52.41 2.23
N TYR A 279 48.52 53.59 2.83
CA TYR A 279 48.15 53.78 4.23
C TYR A 279 47.05 54.83 4.35
N ASN A 280 46.14 54.63 5.30
CA ASN A 280 45.10 55.60 5.62
C ASN A 280 45.67 56.83 6.38
N SER A 281 44.82 57.81 6.68
CA SER A 281 45.21 59.04 7.40
C SER A 281 45.72 58.81 8.84
N GLN A 282 45.55 57.60 9.39
CA GLN A 282 46.02 57.20 10.72
C GLN A 282 47.35 56.44 10.66
N GLY A 283 47.88 56.19 9.45
CA GLY A 283 49.13 55.46 9.23
C GLY A 283 48.96 53.94 9.19
N GLU A 284 47.72 53.43 9.10
CA GLU A 284 47.44 52.00 9.00
C GLU A 284 47.45 51.57 7.53
N GLN A 285 48.14 50.47 7.20
CA GLN A 285 48.24 49.98 5.83
C GLN A 285 46.88 49.46 5.33
N THR A 286 46.47 49.88 4.14
CA THR A 286 45.20 49.51 3.50
C THR A 286 45.38 48.63 2.28
N GLU A 287 46.56 48.65 1.64
CA GLU A 287 46.82 47.90 0.41
C GLU A 287 48.33 47.71 0.19
N TYR A 288 48.72 46.61 -0.46
CA TYR A 288 50.10 46.27 -0.83
C TYR A 288 50.16 45.63 -2.22
N GLN A 289 50.98 46.16 -3.12
CA GLN A 289 51.13 45.68 -4.49
C GLN A 289 52.60 45.36 -4.79
N THR A 290 52.85 44.35 -5.63
CA THR A 290 54.20 44.01 -6.12
C THR A 290 54.25 43.82 -7.63
N TRP A 291 55.44 43.99 -8.22
CA TRP A 291 55.67 43.83 -9.67
C TRP A 291 56.94 43.01 -9.94
N ASN A 292 56.92 42.24 -11.02
CA ASN A 292 58.11 41.52 -11.48
C ASN A 292 59.13 42.46 -12.18
N THR A 293 60.31 41.92 -12.47
CA THR A 293 61.39 42.63 -13.21
C THR A 293 60.98 43.09 -14.61
N SER A 294 59.90 42.53 -15.18
CA SER A 294 59.28 42.94 -16.45
C SER A 294 58.21 44.02 -16.29
N GLY A 295 57.83 44.39 -15.07
CA GLY A 295 56.97 45.54 -14.72
C GLY A 295 55.49 45.21 -14.78
N GLN A 296 55.20 43.92 -14.78
CA GLN A 296 53.85 43.41 -14.65
C GLN A 296 53.61 43.14 -13.18
N MET A 297 52.41 43.49 -12.71
CA MET A 297 52.00 43.21 -11.35
C MET A 297 52.10 41.70 -11.10
N THR A 298 52.51 41.32 -9.90
CA THR A 298 52.61 39.94 -9.43
C THR A 298 51.69 39.66 -8.27
N GLN A 299 51.35 40.69 -7.49
CA GLN A 299 50.46 40.56 -6.35
C GLN A 299 49.76 41.90 -6.04
N ASP A 300 48.52 41.84 -5.58
CA ASP A 300 47.74 42.95 -5.01
C ASP A 300 46.99 42.46 -3.76
N GLN A 301 47.25 43.05 -2.59
CA GLN A 301 46.65 42.67 -1.32
C GLN A 301 45.91 43.85 -0.70
N LEU A 302 44.62 43.71 -0.43
CA LEU A 302 43.83 44.69 0.32
C LEU A 302 43.77 44.30 1.80
N ILE A 303 44.02 45.27 2.68
CA ILE A 303 44.12 45.10 4.12
C ILE A 303 43.03 45.91 4.82
N ASN A 304 42.31 45.29 5.74
CA ASN A 304 41.35 46.00 6.58
C ASN A 304 42.09 46.79 7.67
N ALA A 305 42.12 48.11 7.53
CA ALA A 305 42.83 49.00 8.46
C ALA A 305 42.43 48.84 9.93
N SER A 306 41.17 48.47 10.23
CA SER A 306 40.70 48.37 11.62
C SER A 306 41.14 47.10 12.35
N THR A 307 41.39 46.01 11.62
CA THR A 307 41.81 44.72 12.19
C THR A 307 43.25 44.36 11.86
N GLY A 308 43.82 44.96 10.80
CA GLY A 308 45.13 44.62 10.25
C GLY A 308 45.13 43.30 9.45
N ASN A 309 43.97 42.66 9.30
CA ASN A 309 43.85 41.43 8.53
C ASN A 309 43.75 41.73 7.04
N GLU A 310 44.30 40.85 6.21
CA GLU A 310 44.02 40.83 4.78
C GLU A 310 42.51 40.64 4.56
N SER A 311 42.01 41.19 3.46
CA SER A 311 40.61 41.10 3.03
C SER A 311 40.47 40.52 1.63
N GLU A 312 41.49 40.72 0.79
CA GLU A 312 41.61 40.17 -0.55
C GLU A 312 43.11 40.11 -0.90
N ALA A 313 43.56 39.05 -1.55
CA ALA A 313 44.90 38.92 -2.10
C ALA A 313 44.80 38.30 -3.50
N ILE A 314 45.34 38.98 -4.50
CA ILE A 314 45.29 38.58 -5.90
C ILE A 314 46.72 38.37 -6.40
N ASP A 315 47.03 37.19 -6.92
CA ASP A 315 48.30 36.91 -7.57
C ASP A 315 48.17 36.92 -9.10
N TYR A 316 49.20 37.43 -9.77
CA TYR A 316 49.25 37.62 -11.21
C TYR A 316 50.45 36.91 -11.84
N SER A 317 50.23 36.30 -13.01
CA SER A 317 51.28 35.75 -13.86
C SER A 317 51.16 36.31 -15.28
N ASN A 318 52.25 36.91 -15.78
CA ASN A 318 52.29 37.61 -17.07
C ASN A 318 51.20 38.70 -17.23
N GLY A 319 50.76 39.31 -16.13
CA GLY A 319 49.71 40.34 -16.11
C GLY A 319 48.29 39.77 -16.25
N ILE A 320 48.11 38.47 -16.06
CA ILE A 320 46.82 37.79 -15.98
C ILE A 320 46.68 37.29 -14.54
N GLU A 321 45.51 37.49 -13.95
CA GLU A 321 45.16 36.97 -12.64
C GLU A 321 45.20 35.44 -12.66
N THR A 322 45.85 34.84 -11.67
CA THR A 322 45.99 33.39 -11.53
C THR A 322 45.34 32.83 -10.27
N ASP A 323 45.22 33.65 -9.24
CA ASP A 323 44.72 33.26 -7.92
C ASP A 323 44.13 34.51 -7.23
N GLN A 324 42.96 34.39 -6.63
CA GLN A 324 42.33 35.43 -5.80
C GLN A 324 41.78 34.80 -4.52
N ILE A 325 42.33 35.19 -3.38
CA ILE A 325 41.89 34.73 -2.06
C ILE A 325 41.20 35.88 -1.32
N ASN A 326 39.95 35.68 -0.93
CA ASN A 326 39.21 36.61 -0.07
C ASN A 326 39.25 36.14 1.39
N TYR A 327 39.45 37.09 2.30
CA TYR A 327 39.60 36.82 3.73
C TYR A 327 38.51 37.49 4.56
N SER A 328 38.17 36.86 5.68
CA SER A 328 37.30 37.45 6.69
C SER A 328 37.98 38.65 7.32
N THR A 329 37.47 39.85 7.07
CA THR A 329 37.98 41.08 7.71
C THR A 329 38.00 41.01 9.24
N LEU A 330 37.11 40.23 9.85
CA LEU A 330 37.02 40.06 11.31
C LEU A 330 38.00 39.01 11.85
N TYR A 331 38.13 37.86 11.18
CA TYR A 331 38.89 36.70 11.70
C TYR A 331 40.23 36.45 11.00
N GLY A 332 40.49 37.06 9.84
CA GLY A 332 41.72 36.86 9.06
C GLY A 332 41.87 35.44 8.51
N VAL A 333 40.77 34.73 8.27
CA VAL A 333 40.74 33.40 7.66
C VAL A 333 40.14 33.48 6.27
N GLU A 334 40.54 32.58 5.38
CA GLU A 334 40.00 32.46 4.02
C GLU A 334 38.48 32.29 4.04
N VAL A 335 37.80 32.90 3.07
CA VAL A 335 36.36 32.83 2.85
C VAL A 335 36.07 32.32 1.44
N SER A 336 36.90 32.69 0.46
CA SER A 336 36.88 32.09 -0.86
C SER A 336 38.27 32.13 -1.51
N ASP A 337 38.58 31.19 -2.38
CA ASP A 337 39.79 31.10 -3.19
C ASP A 337 39.39 30.80 -4.64
N TYR A 338 39.72 31.70 -5.56
CA TYR A 338 39.43 31.59 -6.99
C TYR A 338 40.71 31.30 -7.76
N GLN A 339 40.74 30.21 -8.52
CA GLN A 339 41.86 29.85 -9.37
C GLN A 339 41.55 30.14 -10.84
N PHE A 340 42.54 30.64 -11.58
CA PHE A 340 42.39 31.01 -12.99
C PHE A 340 43.45 30.34 -13.86
N ASN A 341 43.04 29.92 -15.06
CA ASN A 341 43.98 29.40 -16.05
C ASN A 341 44.82 30.51 -16.70
N SER A 342 45.79 30.11 -17.53
CA SER A 342 46.70 31.02 -18.23
C SER A 342 46.05 32.00 -19.23
N SER A 343 44.74 31.89 -19.47
CA SER A 343 43.96 32.85 -20.27
C SER A 343 43.09 33.79 -19.43
N GLY A 344 43.15 33.68 -18.09
CA GLY A 344 42.36 34.49 -17.15
C GLY A 344 40.92 34.02 -17.01
N LYS A 345 40.64 32.73 -17.27
CA LYS A 345 39.33 32.14 -16.99
C LYS A 345 39.42 31.29 -15.74
N GLU A 346 38.44 31.47 -14.88
CA GLU A 346 38.22 30.70 -13.66
C GLU A 346 38.21 29.19 -13.96
N THR A 347 38.92 28.42 -13.13
CA THR A 347 38.98 26.96 -13.18
C THR A 347 38.25 26.34 -12.01
N ASP A 348 38.36 26.95 -10.82
CA ASP A 348 37.70 26.53 -9.61
C ASP A 348 37.55 27.67 -8.60
N GLU A 349 36.52 27.55 -7.75
CA GLU A 349 36.24 28.41 -6.61
C GLU A 349 36.07 27.52 -5.37
N GLN A 350 36.91 27.71 -4.36
CA GLN A 350 36.76 27.08 -3.05
C GLN A 350 36.13 28.09 -2.08
N VAL A 351 35.18 27.65 -1.26
CA VAL A 351 34.46 28.51 -0.30
C VAL A 351 34.62 27.95 1.10
N PHE A 352 35.00 28.82 2.03
CA PHE A 352 35.33 28.47 3.41
C PHE A 352 34.40 29.15 4.41
N VAL A 353 34.12 28.46 5.52
CA VAL A 353 33.39 29.04 6.65
C VAL A 353 34.13 28.72 7.94
N GLY A 354 34.29 29.74 8.80
CA GLY A 354 34.96 29.49 10.05
C GLY A 354 35.37 30.69 10.89
N THR A 355 36.19 30.35 11.88
CA THR A 355 36.91 31.27 12.77
C THR A 355 38.38 30.86 12.77
N THR A 356 39.25 31.64 13.43
CA THR A 356 40.69 31.34 13.56
C THR A 356 41.01 29.95 14.11
N THR A 357 40.10 29.32 14.86
CA THR A 357 40.30 27.98 15.44
C THR A 357 39.62 26.85 14.67
N ASN A 358 38.72 27.19 13.75
CA ASN A 358 37.93 26.22 13.01
C ASN A 358 37.56 26.84 11.67
N ASN A 359 38.42 26.66 10.66
CA ASN A 359 38.18 27.02 9.28
C ASN A 359 38.09 25.73 8.47
N TYR A 360 37.02 25.58 7.70
CA TYR A 360 36.80 24.39 6.89
C TYR A 360 36.16 24.79 5.57
N GLU A 361 36.51 24.03 4.54
CA GLU A 361 35.93 24.18 3.21
C GLU A 361 34.47 23.73 3.26
N THR A 362 33.61 24.39 2.50
CA THR A 362 32.17 24.09 2.41
C THR A 362 31.76 23.70 1.01
N ASN A 363 32.36 24.33 0.00
CA ASN A 363 32.07 24.09 -1.41
C ASN A 363 33.35 24.25 -2.23
N GLN A 364 33.49 23.40 -3.26
CA GLN A 364 34.45 23.56 -4.34
C GLN A 364 33.72 23.49 -5.67
N TYR A 365 33.57 24.62 -6.33
CA TYR A 365 32.99 24.72 -7.68
C TYR A 365 34.10 24.55 -8.71
N ASN A 366 33.88 23.75 -9.74
CA ASN A 366 34.80 23.57 -10.87
C ASN A 366 34.15 24.08 -12.15
N PHE A 367 34.94 24.73 -13.02
CA PHE A 367 34.44 25.38 -14.23
C PHE A 367 35.13 24.88 -15.50
N SER A 368 34.36 24.82 -16.58
CA SER A 368 34.86 24.50 -17.92
C SER A 368 35.70 25.64 -18.48
N THR A 369 36.98 25.38 -18.70
CA THR A 369 37.91 26.35 -19.33
C THR A 369 37.50 26.79 -20.75
N THR A 370 36.64 26.01 -21.42
CA THR A 370 36.17 26.32 -22.77
C THR A 370 35.09 27.40 -22.78
N ASN A 371 34.10 27.30 -21.90
CA ASN A 371 32.89 28.13 -21.95
C ASN A 371 32.51 28.82 -20.61
N GLY A 372 33.21 28.53 -19.52
CA GLY A 372 32.96 29.11 -18.18
C GLY A 372 31.75 28.53 -17.46
N ALA A 373 31.13 27.46 -17.96
CA ALA A 373 30.03 26.80 -17.26
C ALA A 373 30.59 25.91 -16.13
N GLU A 374 29.90 25.90 -14.99
CA GLU A 374 30.16 24.97 -13.88
C GLU A 374 30.05 23.52 -14.36
N THR A 375 31.03 22.69 -13.99
CA THR A 375 31.13 21.27 -14.33
C THR A 375 30.93 20.37 -13.12
N SER A 376 31.26 20.83 -11.91
CA SER A 376 30.94 20.13 -10.66
C SER A 376 30.99 21.05 -9.44
N ASN A 377 30.32 20.63 -8.36
CA ASN A 377 30.35 21.25 -7.05
C ASN A 377 30.55 20.16 -5.98
N VAL A 378 31.67 20.21 -5.26
CA VAL A 378 31.98 19.29 -4.16
C VAL A 378 31.66 19.97 -2.84
N ILE A 379 30.80 19.36 -2.02
CA ILE A 379 30.31 19.91 -0.77
C ILE A 379 30.95 19.17 0.39
N PHE A 380 31.43 19.92 1.38
CA PHE A 380 32.16 19.41 2.54
C PHE A 380 31.42 19.67 3.84
N ASN A 381 31.57 18.74 4.79
CA ASN A 381 31.07 18.92 6.15
C ASN A 381 32.07 19.69 7.04
N SER A 382 31.67 20.00 8.27
CA SER A 382 32.52 20.73 9.23
C SER A 382 33.79 20.00 9.69
N ALA A 383 34.00 18.76 9.24
CA ALA A 383 35.20 17.96 9.49
C ALA A 383 36.10 17.84 8.24
N ASN A 384 35.88 18.66 7.20
CA ASN A 384 36.56 18.60 5.90
C ASN A 384 36.44 17.25 5.20
N GLN A 385 35.27 16.61 5.31
CA GLN A 385 34.95 15.39 4.57
C GLN A 385 33.89 15.71 3.53
N VAL A 386 34.06 15.19 2.32
CA VAL A 386 33.05 15.29 1.27
C VAL A 386 31.74 14.66 1.77
N SER A 387 30.66 15.43 1.68
CA SER A 387 29.31 14.97 1.99
C SER A 387 28.46 14.80 0.75
N GLU A 388 28.75 15.54 -0.32
CA GLU A 388 28.00 15.51 -1.57
C GLU A 388 28.88 15.99 -2.73
N GLU A 389 28.70 15.43 -3.92
CA GLU A 389 29.33 15.86 -5.17
C GLU A 389 28.27 15.95 -6.26
N GLN A 390 28.13 17.12 -6.87
CA GLN A 390 27.22 17.37 -7.98
C GLN A 390 28.04 17.53 -9.26
N VAL A 391 27.61 16.92 -10.37
CA VAL A 391 28.23 17.06 -11.69
C VAL A 391 27.23 17.66 -12.66
N PHE A 392 27.67 18.59 -13.49
CA PHE A 392 26.85 19.30 -14.44
C PHE A 392 27.28 19.05 -15.88
N ALA A 393 26.36 19.21 -16.83
CA ALA A 393 26.61 19.01 -18.26
C ALA A 393 27.73 19.90 -18.85
N GLY A 394 28.12 20.98 -18.16
CA GLY A 394 29.22 21.86 -18.54
C GLY A 394 28.95 22.67 -19.81
N THR A 395 27.68 23.02 -20.06
CA THR A 395 27.28 23.78 -21.27
C THR A 395 26.77 25.17 -20.93
N ALA A 396 27.12 26.17 -21.75
CA ALA A 396 26.69 27.56 -21.55
C ALA A 396 25.17 27.77 -21.71
N THR A 397 24.46 26.83 -22.35
CA THR A 397 23.01 26.86 -22.53
C THR A 397 22.42 25.50 -22.13
N GLY A 398 21.74 25.45 -20.99
CA GLY A 398 21.25 24.19 -20.43
C GLY A 398 22.31 23.46 -19.60
N ASN A 399 22.84 24.14 -18.57
CA ASN A 399 23.66 23.49 -17.55
C ASN A 399 22.73 22.85 -16.51
N TYR A 400 22.40 21.58 -16.71
CA TYR A 400 21.65 20.77 -15.76
C TYR A 400 22.62 19.82 -15.05
N GLU A 401 22.27 19.45 -13.83
CA GLU A 401 22.89 18.36 -13.10
C GLU A 401 22.74 17.07 -13.91
N THR A 402 23.82 16.30 -14.00
CA THR A 402 23.89 15.00 -14.67
C THR A 402 24.13 13.87 -13.68
N ASP A 403 24.72 14.17 -12.53
CA ASP A 403 25.08 13.22 -11.49
C ASP A 403 25.08 13.92 -10.12
N GLN A 404 24.60 13.24 -9.08
CA GLN A 404 24.64 13.69 -7.69
C GLN A 404 24.99 12.53 -6.76
N ILE A 405 26.18 12.56 -6.17
CA ILE A 405 26.68 11.53 -5.26
C ILE A 405 26.67 12.06 -3.82
N ASN A 406 26.04 11.32 -2.90
CA ASN A 406 26.01 11.65 -1.48
C ASN A 406 26.90 10.68 -0.70
N PHE A 407 27.60 11.18 0.31
CA PHE A 407 28.56 10.42 1.10
C PHE A 407 28.21 10.36 2.59
N SER A 408 28.51 9.22 3.21
CA SER A 408 28.40 9.02 4.65
C SER A 408 29.39 9.92 5.39
N THR A 409 28.89 10.85 6.20
CA THR A 409 29.72 11.73 7.03
C THR A 409 30.53 10.97 8.09
N LEU A 410 30.16 9.72 8.41
CA LEU A 410 30.89 8.89 9.37
C LEU A 410 32.00 8.06 8.72
N TYR A 411 31.79 7.58 7.50
CA TYR A 411 32.65 6.58 6.87
C TYR A 411 33.30 7.03 5.56
N GLY A 412 32.86 8.14 4.96
CA GLY A 412 33.39 8.65 3.69
C GLY A 412 33.12 7.74 2.49
N VAL A 413 32.03 6.98 2.52
CA VAL A 413 31.59 6.10 1.43
C VAL A 413 30.22 6.53 0.94
N GLU A 414 29.91 6.26 -0.33
CA GLU A 414 28.64 6.61 -0.96
C GLU A 414 27.42 6.09 -0.17
N THR A 415 26.38 6.90 -0.10
CA THR A 415 25.08 6.57 0.49
C THR A 415 23.96 6.62 -0.54
N SER A 416 24.09 7.48 -1.55
CA SER A 416 23.22 7.49 -2.73
C SER A 416 23.91 8.15 -3.93
N ASP A 417 23.52 7.75 -5.13
CA ASP A 417 23.98 8.25 -6.43
C ASP A 417 22.74 8.45 -7.30
N TYR A 418 22.54 9.68 -7.82
CA TYR A 418 21.41 10.03 -8.68
C TYR A 418 21.90 10.47 -10.05
N GLN A 419 21.43 9.81 -11.10
CA GLN A 419 21.76 10.13 -12.48
C GLN A 419 20.64 10.91 -13.15
N PHE A 420 20.99 11.86 -14.02
CA PHE A 420 20.02 12.73 -14.69
C PHE A 420 20.27 12.78 -16.20
N ASN A 421 19.20 12.91 -16.98
CA ASN A 421 19.29 13.02 -18.43
C ASN A 421 19.65 14.45 -18.92
N SER A 422 19.76 14.58 -20.23
CA SER A 422 20.10 15.85 -20.91
C SER A 422 19.06 16.99 -20.79
N ALA A 423 18.00 16.79 -20.00
CA ALA A 423 16.99 17.79 -19.67
C ALA A 423 16.89 18.03 -18.15
N GLY A 424 17.80 17.47 -17.35
CA GLY A 424 17.80 17.60 -15.89
C GLY A 424 16.70 16.80 -15.20
N LYS A 425 16.23 15.70 -15.81
CA LYS A 425 15.30 14.77 -15.14
C LYS A 425 16.07 13.54 -14.69
N GLU A 426 15.83 13.12 -13.45
CA GLU A 426 16.36 11.89 -12.87
C GLU A 426 16.03 10.68 -13.76
N THR A 427 17.04 9.84 -14.00
CA THR A 427 16.94 8.59 -14.77
C THR A 427 17.06 7.38 -13.89
N ASP A 428 17.88 7.46 -12.85
CA ASP A 428 17.98 6.45 -11.81
C ASP A 428 18.54 7.05 -10.52
N GLY A 429 18.26 6.35 -9.41
CA GLY A 429 18.76 6.65 -8.07
C GLY A 429 19.15 5.36 -7.37
N ILE A 430 20.44 5.22 -7.04
CA ILE A 430 21.04 4.07 -6.37
C ILE A 430 21.32 4.43 -4.92
N TYR A 431 21.02 3.53 -3.98
CA TYR A 431 21.19 3.73 -2.54
C TYR A 431 22.05 2.64 -1.92
N PHE A 432 22.94 3.01 -1.00
CA PHE A 432 23.91 2.11 -0.40
C PHE A 432 23.78 2.03 1.12
N THR A 433 24.27 0.94 1.71
CA THR A 433 24.26 0.75 3.18
C THR A 433 25.05 1.80 3.97
N GLY A 434 25.96 2.53 3.32
CA GLY A 434 26.77 3.60 3.92
C GLY A 434 27.82 3.10 4.91
N ARG A 435 28.44 1.92 4.69
CA ARG A 435 29.43 1.31 5.62
C ARG A 435 30.78 1.03 4.96
N ALA A 436 31.86 1.38 5.65
CA ALA A 436 33.24 1.30 5.11
C ALA A 436 33.68 -0.09 4.58
N SER A 437 33.28 -1.19 5.23
CA SER A 437 33.76 -2.53 4.84
C SER A 437 32.86 -3.25 3.85
N ASN A 438 31.58 -2.85 3.75
CA ASN A 438 30.50 -3.60 3.10
C ASN A 438 29.47 -2.62 2.50
N ASN A 439 29.92 -1.67 1.67
CA ASN A 439 29.02 -0.68 1.07
C ASN A 439 28.23 -1.28 -0.10
N TYR A 440 27.23 -2.10 0.22
CA TYR A 440 26.39 -2.72 -0.79
C TYR A 440 25.24 -1.79 -1.18
N GLU A 441 24.81 -1.91 -2.43
CA GLU A 441 23.52 -1.41 -2.89
C GLU A 441 22.40 -2.01 -2.03
N THR A 442 21.39 -1.20 -1.77
CA THR A 442 20.21 -1.52 -0.96
C THR A 442 18.93 -1.28 -1.73
N ASN A 443 18.95 -0.32 -2.65
CA ASN A 443 17.82 0.05 -3.47
C ASN A 443 18.31 0.70 -4.77
N GLN A 444 17.66 0.43 -5.89
CA GLN A 444 17.88 1.13 -7.16
C GLN A 444 16.53 1.41 -7.82
N VAL A 445 16.21 2.70 -8.01
CA VAL A 445 14.99 3.14 -8.66
C VAL A 445 15.33 3.67 -10.04
N ASN A 446 14.60 3.27 -11.08
CA ASN A 446 14.77 3.77 -12.45
C ASN A 446 13.53 4.55 -12.88
N TYR A 447 13.73 5.59 -13.69
CA TYR A 447 12.67 6.48 -14.17
C TYR A 447 12.66 6.59 -15.70
N SER A 448 11.46 6.75 -16.25
CA SER A 448 11.22 6.97 -17.66
C SER A 448 11.78 8.32 -18.12
N THR A 449 12.69 8.28 -19.10
CA THR A 449 13.28 9.48 -19.71
C THR A 449 12.25 10.39 -20.39
N ALA A 450 11.10 9.85 -20.80
CA ALA A 450 10.06 10.60 -21.50
C ALA A 450 9.22 11.47 -20.54
N ASN A 451 8.85 10.93 -19.38
CA ASN A 451 7.84 11.54 -18.51
C ASN A 451 8.22 11.60 -17.01
N GLY A 452 9.31 10.96 -16.58
CA GLY A 452 9.78 10.94 -15.19
C GLY A 452 9.03 9.98 -14.27
N ALA A 453 8.18 9.11 -14.80
CA ALA A 453 7.53 8.08 -14.01
C ALA A 453 8.52 6.94 -13.68
N GLU A 454 8.46 6.39 -12.46
CA GLU A 454 9.21 5.20 -12.07
C GLU A 454 8.91 4.03 -13.02
N THR A 455 9.93 3.29 -13.44
CA THR A 455 9.82 2.15 -14.36
C THR A 455 10.23 0.85 -13.71
N SER A 456 11.20 0.89 -12.79
CA SER A 456 11.55 -0.26 -11.97
C SER A 456 12.17 0.14 -10.63
N ASN A 457 12.12 -0.78 -9.67
CA ASN A 457 12.71 -0.62 -8.35
C ASN A 457 13.27 -1.96 -7.86
N TYR A 458 14.59 -2.02 -7.74
CA TYR A 458 15.34 -3.19 -7.28
C TYR A 458 15.73 -3.01 -5.82
N GLN A 459 15.39 -3.97 -4.96
CA GLN A 459 15.75 -3.95 -3.54
C GLN A 459 16.76 -5.05 -3.23
N PHE A 460 17.70 -4.73 -2.35
CA PHE A 460 18.78 -5.62 -1.97
C PHE A 460 18.90 -5.71 -0.45
N ASN A 461 19.30 -6.88 0.06
CA ASN A 461 19.60 -7.04 1.48
C ASN A 461 20.94 -6.43 1.86
N SER A 462 21.26 -6.42 3.15
CA SER A 462 22.51 -5.88 3.70
C SER A 462 23.80 -6.60 3.26
N SER A 463 23.71 -7.60 2.39
CA SER A 463 24.82 -8.32 1.77
C SER A 463 24.88 -8.13 0.25
N GLY A 464 24.07 -7.22 -0.31
CA GLY A 464 24.04 -6.91 -1.74
C GLY A 464 23.38 -7.98 -2.61
N LYS A 465 22.54 -8.84 -2.03
CA LYS A 465 21.72 -9.77 -2.80
C LYS A 465 20.33 -9.19 -2.99
N GLU A 466 19.86 -9.24 -4.22
CA GLU A 466 18.50 -8.85 -4.61
C GLU A 466 17.46 -9.64 -3.80
N THR A 467 16.42 -8.94 -3.38
CA THR A 467 15.31 -9.49 -2.58
C THR A 467 13.96 -9.29 -3.27
N ASP A 468 13.84 -8.22 -4.05
CA ASP A 468 12.60 -7.77 -4.67
C ASP A 468 12.94 -6.95 -5.93
N ASP A 469 12.26 -7.20 -7.05
CA ASP A 469 12.32 -6.38 -8.28
C ASP A 469 10.89 -6.03 -8.69
N GLN A 470 10.56 -4.74 -8.65
CA GLN A 470 9.26 -4.22 -9.04
C GLN A 470 9.37 -3.51 -10.38
N VAL A 471 8.46 -3.82 -11.30
CA VAL A 471 8.35 -3.16 -12.62
C VAL A 471 7.04 -2.41 -12.70
N PHE A 472 7.08 -1.20 -13.24
CA PHE A 472 5.93 -0.30 -13.35
C PHE A 472 5.61 0.03 -14.82
N ALA A 473 4.36 0.42 -15.08
CA ALA A 473 3.87 0.74 -16.43
C ALA A 473 4.57 1.95 -17.09
N GLY A 474 5.30 2.79 -16.34
CA GLY A 474 6.00 3.97 -16.83
C GLY A 474 5.08 5.11 -17.29
N ALA A 475 3.88 5.21 -16.72
CA ALA A 475 2.87 6.20 -17.11
C ALA A 475 2.88 7.42 -16.18
N ALA A 476 2.78 8.64 -16.74
CA ALA A 476 2.79 9.88 -15.95
C ALA A 476 1.64 10.01 -14.94
N THR A 477 0.52 9.34 -15.20
CA THR A 477 -0.65 9.26 -14.30
C THR A 477 -1.13 7.83 -14.24
N GLY A 478 -1.34 7.29 -13.05
CA GLY A 478 -1.69 5.88 -12.88
C GLY A 478 -0.51 4.95 -13.17
N ASN A 479 0.65 5.23 -12.59
CA ASN A 479 1.83 4.37 -12.71
C ASN A 479 1.67 3.13 -11.81
N TYR A 480 0.95 2.14 -12.30
CA TYR A 480 0.73 0.90 -11.56
C TYR A 480 1.92 -0.05 -11.74
N MET A 481 2.23 -0.79 -10.68
CA MET A 481 3.08 -1.96 -10.76
C MET A 481 2.46 -2.94 -11.77
N THR A 482 3.28 -3.52 -12.63
CA THR A 482 2.90 -4.53 -13.62
C THR A 482 3.52 -5.89 -13.30
N ASN A 483 4.64 -5.91 -12.57
CA ASN A 483 5.34 -7.13 -12.23
C ASN A 483 6.12 -6.97 -10.91
N GLN A 484 6.25 -8.04 -10.13
CA GLN A 484 7.08 -8.08 -8.93
C GLN A 484 7.72 -9.46 -8.75
N TYR A 485 9.05 -9.54 -8.84
CA TYR A 485 9.82 -10.75 -8.56
C TYR A 485 10.34 -10.74 -7.12
N ASN A 486 10.12 -11.83 -6.39
CA ASN A 486 10.70 -12.04 -5.05
C ASN A 486 11.82 -13.07 -5.09
N PHE A 487 12.90 -12.80 -4.37
CA PHE A 487 14.11 -13.64 -4.41
C PHE A 487 14.42 -14.29 -3.05
N SER A 488 14.91 -15.53 -3.09
CA SER A 488 15.36 -16.26 -1.90
C SER A 488 16.60 -15.60 -1.29
N LEU A 489 16.48 -15.22 -0.01
CA LEU A 489 17.59 -14.61 0.75
C LEU A 489 18.83 -15.50 0.86
N SER A 490 18.67 -16.82 0.74
CA SER A 490 19.76 -17.78 0.91
C SER A 490 20.63 -17.90 -0.34
N ASN A 491 20.03 -17.97 -1.52
CA ASN A 491 20.70 -18.36 -2.76
C ASN A 491 20.42 -17.43 -3.96
N GLY A 492 19.52 -16.45 -3.83
CA GLY A 492 19.19 -15.48 -4.88
C GLY A 492 18.33 -16.03 -6.02
N ALA A 493 17.75 -17.22 -5.88
CA ALA A 493 16.79 -17.73 -6.88
C ALA A 493 15.43 -17.03 -6.72
N VAL A 494 14.72 -16.80 -7.83
CA VAL A 494 13.32 -16.31 -7.81
C VAL A 494 12.46 -17.32 -7.06
N THR A 495 11.56 -16.82 -6.21
CA THR A 495 10.64 -17.61 -5.38
C THR A 495 9.19 -17.37 -5.73
N SER A 496 8.84 -16.14 -6.10
CA SER A 496 7.54 -15.84 -6.69
C SER A 496 7.62 -14.69 -7.69
N ASN A 497 6.65 -14.60 -8.58
CA ASN A 497 6.44 -13.49 -9.49
C ASN A 497 4.95 -13.10 -9.51
N TYR A 498 4.64 -11.87 -9.12
CA TYR A 498 3.30 -11.30 -9.15
C TYR A 498 3.11 -10.43 -10.39
N GLN A 499 2.09 -10.71 -11.19
CA GLN A 499 1.77 -9.93 -12.38
C GLN A 499 0.48 -9.13 -12.21
N TYR A 500 0.45 -7.94 -12.79
CA TYR A 500 -0.68 -7.02 -12.68
C TYR A 500 -1.03 -6.42 -14.04
N ASN A 501 -2.32 -6.19 -14.26
CA ASN A 501 -2.77 -5.48 -15.45
C ASN A 501 -2.48 -3.97 -15.38
N SER A 502 -2.76 -3.26 -16.48
CA SER A 502 -2.54 -1.81 -16.62
C SER A 502 -3.37 -0.93 -15.67
N SER A 503 -4.25 -1.50 -14.85
CA SER A 503 -5.01 -0.82 -13.80
C SER A 503 -4.56 -1.19 -12.38
N GLY A 504 -3.45 -1.93 -12.25
CA GLY A 504 -2.91 -2.37 -10.96
C GLY A 504 -3.69 -3.51 -10.29
N LYS A 505 -4.46 -4.28 -11.06
CA LYS A 505 -5.10 -5.50 -10.55
C LYS A 505 -4.27 -6.71 -10.89
N GLU A 506 -4.02 -7.55 -9.89
CA GLU A 506 -3.30 -8.81 -10.03
C GLU A 506 -3.99 -9.71 -11.08
N THR A 507 -3.20 -10.26 -11.99
CA THR A 507 -3.64 -11.18 -13.06
C THR A 507 -3.26 -12.60 -12.75
N ASP A 508 -2.01 -12.79 -12.30
CA ASP A 508 -1.45 -14.09 -11.95
C ASP A 508 -0.29 -13.97 -10.95
N GLU A 509 -0.12 -15.02 -10.15
CA GLU A 509 0.98 -15.23 -9.21
C GLU A 509 1.65 -16.56 -9.54
N GLN A 510 2.96 -16.54 -9.75
CA GLN A 510 3.75 -17.72 -10.10
C GLN A 510 4.73 -18.03 -8.98
N ASP A 511 4.64 -19.22 -8.40
CA ASP A 511 5.57 -19.71 -7.37
C ASP A 511 6.65 -20.59 -7.98
N TYR A 512 7.88 -20.46 -7.51
CA TYR A 512 9.03 -21.19 -8.02
C TYR A 512 9.70 -22.04 -6.94
N ALA A 513 10.37 -23.12 -7.35
CA ALA A 513 11.05 -24.06 -6.44
C ALA A 513 12.16 -23.43 -5.57
N GLY A 514 12.65 -22.23 -5.91
CA GLY A 514 13.65 -21.48 -5.16
C GLY A 514 15.07 -22.05 -5.27
N THR A 515 15.40 -22.72 -6.38
CA THR A 515 16.72 -23.34 -6.63
C THR A 515 17.49 -22.62 -7.73
N THR A 516 18.81 -22.45 -7.60
CA THR A 516 19.63 -21.76 -8.62
C THR A 516 19.87 -22.58 -9.88
N SER A 517 19.58 -23.89 -9.83
CA SER A 517 19.57 -24.78 -10.99
C SER A 517 18.17 -25.36 -11.07
N ASN A 518 17.54 -25.27 -12.24
CA ASN A 518 16.20 -25.79 -12.49
C ASN A 518 15.10 -25.14 -11.63
N ASN A 519 15.04 -23.81 -11.62
CA ASN A 519 14.01 -23.05 -10.90
C ASN A 519 12.67 -23.12 -11.63
N TYR A 520 12.06 -24.29 -11.65
CA TYR A 520 10.77 -24.46 -12.29
C TYR A 520 9.66 -23.84 -11.45
N GLU A 521 8.64 -23.38 -12.15
CA GLU A 521 7.35 -23.03 -11.56
C GLU A 521 6.78 -24.25 -10.84
N THR A 522 6.05 -23.99 -9.75
CA THR A 522 5.44 -24.98 -8.86
C THR A 522 3.96 -24.73 -8.70
N ASN A 523 3.52 -23.47 -8.71
CA ASN A 523 2.12 -23.08 -8.78
C ASN A 523 1.95 -21.86 -9.69
N GLN A 524 0.83 -21.78 -10.39
CA GLN A 524 0.38 -20.60 -11.12
C GLN A 524 -1.07 -20.27 -10.74
N TYR A 525 -1.26 -19.28 -9.90
CA TYR A 525 -2.59 -18.78 -9.54
C TYR A 525 -3.04 -17.74 -10.55
N ASN A 526 -4.24 -17.86 -11.09
CA ASN A 526 -4.86 -16.84 -11.94
C ASN A 526 -5.98 -16.15 -11.18
N PHE A 527 -6.13 -14.83 -11.36
CA PHE A 527 -7.08 -14.01 -10.62
C PHE A 527 -8.14 -13.37 -11.52
N SER A 528 -9.36 -13.29 -10.99
CA SER A 528 -10.48 -12.61 -11.65
C SER A 528 -10.28 -11.10 -11.63
N LEU A 529 -10.18 -10.48 -12.81
CA LEU A 529 -10.06 -9.02 -12.93
C LEU A 529 -11.28 -8.24 -12.41
N SER A 530 -12.42 -8.91 -12.25
CA SER A 530 -13.66 -8.28 -11.79
C SER A 530 -13.68 -8.11 -10.27
N ASN A 531 -13.19 -9.10 -9.51
CA ASN A 531 -13.36 -9.16 -8.06
C ASN A 531 -12.10 -9.58 -7.27
N GLY A 532 -11.00 -9.94 -7.95
CA GLY A 532 -9.72 -10.32 -7.35
C GLY A 532 -9.66 -11.73 -6.76
N ALA A 533 -10.68 -12.57 -6.95
CA ALA A 533 -10.66 -13.95 -6.47
C ALA A 533 -9.78 -14.82 -7.37
N VAL A 534 -9.07 -15.81 -6.78
CA VAL A 534 -8.40 -16.86 -7.55
C VAL A 534 -9.45 -17.62 -8.37
N VAL A 535 -9.20 -17.85 -9.65
CA VAL A 535 -10.08 -18.61 -10.56
C VAL A 535 -9.49 -19.96 -10.95
N SER A 536 -8.16 -20.07 -10.99
CA SER A 536 -7.48 -21.34 -11.20
C SER A 536 -6.09 -21.36 -10.56
N ASN A 537 -5.61 -22.56 -10.27
CA ASN A 537 -4.24 -22.83 -9.84
C ASN A 537 -3.66 -24.03 -10.61
N TYR A 538 -2.66 -23.80 -11.45
CA TYR A 538 -1.89 -24.87 -12.11
C TYR A 538 -0.74 -25.31 -11.22
N GLN A 539 -0.54 -26.61 -11.04
CA GLN A 539 0.44 -27.17 -10.11
C GLN A 539 1.48 -27.99 -10.86
N PHE A 540 2.76 -27.76 -10.59
CA PHE A 540 3.87 -28.37 -11.33
C PHE A 540 4.84 -29.10 -10.40
N ASN A 541 5.46 -30.16 -10.92
CA ASN A 541 6.52 -30.87 -10.19
C ASN A 541 7.90 -30.21 -10.35
N ALA A 542 8.89 -30.76 -9.65
CA ALA A 542 10.28 -30.28 -9.67
C ALA A 542 11.00 -30.41 -11.04
N SER A 543 10.32 -30.88 -12.09
CA SER A 543 10.81 -30.88 -13.48
C SER A 543 10.05 -29.92 -14.40
N GLY A 544 9.11 -29.13 -13.86
CA GLY A 544 8.27 -28.19 -14.61
C GLY A 544 7.13 -28.87 -15.39
N GLN A 545 6.79 -30.11 -15.05
CA GLN A 545 5.65 -30.81 -15.64
C GLN A 545 4.41 -30.59 -14.76
N GLU A 546 3.29 -30.27 -15.40
CA GLU A 546 1.98 -30.12 -14.74
C GLU A 546 1.55 -31.44 -14.08
N THR A 547 1.04 -31.31 -12.86
CA THR A 547 0.62 -32.41 -11.98
C THR A 547 -0.77 -32.23 -11.42
N GLY A 548 -1.32 -31.02 -11.48
CA GLY A 548 -2.73 -30.79 -11.18
C GLY A 548 -3.20 -29.42 -11.64
N LEU A 549 -4.52 -29.29 -11.73
CA LEU A 549 -5.24 -28.05 -11.96
C LEU A 549 -6.38 -27.99 -10.95
N GLN A 550 -6.56 -26.83 -10.33
CA GLN A 550 -7.71 -26.56 -9.46
C GLN A 550 -8.44 -25.35 -10.01
N GLU A 551 -9.76 -25.44 -10.16
CA GLU A 551 -10.59 -24.30 -10.56
C GLU A 551 -11.47 -23.84 -9.40
N TYR A 552 -11.79 -22.54 -9.41
CA TYR A 552 -12.48 -21.87 -8.33
C TYR A 552 -13.54 -20.91 -8.86
N ALA A 553 -14.63 -20.78 -8.10
CA ALA A 553 -15.65 -19.77 -8.35
C ALA A 553 -16.07 -19.04 -7.07
N GLY A 554 -16.43 -17.77 -7.23
CA GLY A 554 -16.96 -16.95 -6.14
C GLY A 554 -16.29 -15.59 -6.03
N THR A 555 -15.97 -15.19 -4.79
CA THR A 555 -15.42 -13.89 -4.41
C THR A 555 -14.20 -14.06 -3.53
N THR A 556 -13.40 -13.00 -3.32
CA THR A 556 -12.21 -13.04 -2.44
C THR A 556 -12.52 -13.49 -1.00
N SER A 557 -13.72 -13.20 -0.50
CA SER A 557 -14.15 -13.62 0.85
C SER A 557 -14.80 -15.01 0.89
N ASN A 558 -15.34 -15.47 -0.23
CA ASN A 558 -16.08 -16.73 -0.36
C ASN A 558 -15.74 -17.33 -1.72
N ASN A 559 -14.57 -17.94 -1.80
CA ASN A 559 -14.10 -18.67 -2.97
C ASN A 559 -14.21 -20.15 -2.67
N TYR A 560 -14.83 -20.92 -3.54
CA TYR A 560 -14.95 -22.35 -3.40
C TYR A 560 -14.38 -23.02 -4.64
N GLN A 561 -13.74 -24.16 -4.41
CA GLN A 561 -13.25 -25.01 -5.48
C GLN A 561 -14.43 -25.59 -6.26
N THR A 562 -14.33 -25.62 -7.58
CA THR A 562 -15.31 -26.20 -8.50
C THR A 562 -14.79 -27.43 -9.20
N ASP A 563 -13.47 -27.52 -9.38
CA ASP A 563 -12.82 -28.61 -10.11
C ASP A 563 -11.44 -28.94 -9.52
N GLN A 564 -11.03 -30.21 -9.62
CA GLN A 564 -9.70 -30.72 -9.29
C GLN A 564 -9.27 -31.80 -10.27
N ILE A 565 -8.36 -31.45 -11.16
CA ILE A 565 -7.77 -32.37 -12.12
C ILE A 565 -6.37 -32.76 -11.64
N SER A 566 -6.04 -34.05 -11.68
CA SER A 566 -4.70 -34.56 -11.34
C SER A 566 -4.06 -35.25 -12.53
N PHE A 567 -2.78 -34.96 -12.79
CA PHE A 567 -2.02 -35.51 -13.90
C PHE A 567 -0.92 -36.46 -13.44
N SER A 568 -0.71 -37.53 -14.20
CA SER A 568 0.34 -38.51 -13.99
C SER A 568 1.73 -37.91 -14.19
N THR A 569 2.59 -38.05 -13.18
CA THR A 569 4.00 -37.62 -13.26
C THR A 569 4.83 -38.46 -14.25
N LEU A 570 4.29 -39.57 -14.77
CA LEU A 570 5.01 -40.44 -15.70
C LEU A 570 4.85 -40.00 -17.16
N ASN A 571 3.67 -39.50 -17.52
CA ASN A 571 3.30 -39.24 -18.93
C ASN A 571 2.42 -38.00 -19.15
N GLY A 572 2.05 -37.26 -18.09
CA GLY A 572 1.27 -36.02 -18.17
C GLY A 572 -0.21 -36.23 -18.51
N LEU A 573 -0.68 -37.48 -18.52
CA LEU A 573 -2.09 -37.78 -18.75
C LEU A 573 -2.89 -37.59 -17.47
N GLU A 574 -4.13 -37.15 -17.63
CA GLU A 574 -5.10 -37.04 -16.54
C GLU A 574 -5.32 -38.39 -15.85
N THR A 575 -5.49 -38.35 -14.54
CA THR A 575 -5.69 -39.53 -13.69
C THR A 575 -6.98 -39.44 -12.91
N THR A 576 -7.39 -38.22 -12.51
CA THR A 576 -8.66 -37.94 -11.87
C THR A 576 -9.16 -36.55 -12.22
N ASP A 577 -10.48 -36.37 -12.27
CA ASP A 577 -11.21 -35.09 -12.32
C ASP A 577 -12.32 -35.16 -11.27
N PHE A 578 -12.28 -34.26 -10.29
CA PHE A 578 -13.28 -34.16 -9.23
C PHE A 578 -13.98 -32.80 -9.30
N GLN A 579 -15.31 -32.83 -9.41
CA GLN A 579 -16.13 -31.65 -9.48
C GLN A 579 -16.83 -31.37 -8.14
N TYR A 580 -16.97 -30.10 -7.80
CA TYR A 580 -17.51 -29.64 -6.52
C TYR A 580 -18.61 -28.60 -6.71
N ASN A 581 -19.59 -28.61 -5.81
CA ASN A 581 -20.60 -27.56 -5.76
C ASN A 581 -20.15 -26.34 -4.93
N ALA A 582 -20.98 -25.29 -4.91
CA ALA A 582 -20.69 -24.05 -4.18
C ALA A 582 -20.53 -24.17 -2.65
N ALA A 583 -20.89 -25.31 -2.06
CA ALA A 583 -20.66 -25.62 -0.65
C ALA A 583 -19.35 -26.41 -0.41
N GLY A 584 -18.54 -26.63 -1.45
CA GLY A 584 -17.30 -27.41 -1.39
C GLY A 584 -17.53 -28.91 -1.26
N LYS A 585 -18.71 -29.41 -1.66
CA LYS A 585 -19.03 -30.84 -1.65
C LYS A 585 -18.82 -31.42 -3.05
N GLU A 586 -18.11 -32.53 -3.14
CA GLU A 586 -17.92 -33.31 -4.36
C GLU A 586 -19.29 -33.73 -4.93
N THR A 587 -19.43 -33.63 -6.25
CA THR A 587 -20.65 -33.98 -6.99
C THR A 587 -20.41 -35.03 -8.06
N ASP A 588 -19.21 -35.06 -8.62
CA ASP A 588 -18.78 -36.04 -9.63
C ASP A 588 -17.29 -36.32 -9.44
N GLY A 589 -16.88 -37.56 -9.65
CA GLY A 589 -15.50 -37.99 -9.56
C GLY A 589 -15.16 -39.02 -10.63
N ILE A 590 -14.35 -38.59 -11.60
CA ILE A 590 -13.94 -39.35 -12.78
C ILE A 590 -12.51 -39.84 -12.59
N TYR A 591 -12.26 -41.11 -12.93
CA TYR A 591 -10.96 -41.76 -12.81
C TYR A 591 -10.51 -42.31 -14.16
N PHE A 592 -9.26 -42.06 -14.53
CA PHE A 592 -8.70 -42.44 -15.83
C PHE A 592 -7.64 -43.52 -15.72
N SER A 593 -7.42 -44.27 -16.81
CA SER A 593 -6.47 -45.38 -16.86
C SER A 593 -5.00 -44.95 -16.74
N GLY A 594 -4.68 -43.70 -17.06
CA GLY A 594 -3.31 -43.17 -17.07
C GLY A 594 -2.40 -43.81 -18.13
N THR A 595 -2.97 -44.48 -19.14
CA THR A 595 -2.22 -45.24 -20.14
C THR A 595 -1.94 -44.43 -21.41
N THR A 596 -0.68 -44.47 -21.88
CA THR A 596 -0.27 -43.79 -23.12
C THR A 596 -1.01 -44.32 -24.36
N GLY A 597 -1.54 -43.42 -25.18
CA GLY A 597 -2.32 -43.72 -26.38
C GLY A 597 -3.72 -43.15 -26.28
N ASN A 598 -4.62 -43.89 -25.62
CA ASN A 598 -5.96 -43.43 -25.26
C ASN A 598 -6.10 -43.47 -23.74
N ASN A 599 -6.41 -42.34 -23.14
CA ASN A 599 -6.68 -42.21 -21.71
C ASN A 599 -8.18 -42.34 -21.49
N TYR A 600 -8.63 -43.54 -21.17
CA TYR A 600 -10.06 -43.80 -21.00
C TYR A 600 -10.45 -43.66 -19.55
N GLU A 601 -11.69 -43.24 -19.33
CA GLU A 601 -12.36 -43.38 -18.05
C GLU A 601 -12.36 -44.86 -17.65
N THR A 602 -12.17 -45.10 -16.35
CA THR A 602 -12.18 -46.41 -15.71
C THR A 602 -13.28 -46.50 -14.67
N ASN A 603 -13.62 -45.36 -14.06
CA ASN A 603 -14.66 -45.25 -13.04
C ASN A 603 -15.23 -43.83 -13.02
N GLN A 604 -16.54 -43.68 -12.83
CA GLN A 604 -17.19 -42.38 -12.59
C GLN A 604 -18.18 -42.50 -11.42
N VAL A 605 -17.99 -41.69 -10.38
CA VAL A 605 -18.80 -41.72 -9.14
C VAL A 605 -19.55 -40.40 -8.99
N ASN A 606 -20.88 -40.48 -8.92
CA ASN A 606 -21.72 -39.31 -8.67
C ASN A 606 -22.14 -39.25 -7.19
N TYR A 607 -22.23 -38.03 -6.66
CA TYR A 607 -22.61 -37.78 -5.26
C TYR A 607 -23.81 -36.85 -5.13
N SER A 608 -24.62 -37.10 -4.10
CA SER A 608 -25.75 -36.26 -3.76
C SER A 608 -25.32 -34.90 -3.22
N THR A 609 -25.82 -33.84 -3.84
CA THR A 609 -25.59 -32.45 -3.37
C THR A 609 -26.16 -32.18 -1.97
N ALA A 610 -27.19 -32.92 -1.56
CA ALA A 610 -27.85 -32.74 -0.27
C ALA A 610 -27.00 -33.30 0.89
N ASN A 611 -26.50 -34.53 0.76
CA ASN A 611 -25.91 -35.27 1.87
C ASN A 611 -24.50 -35.84 1.60
N SER A 612 -23.94 -35.64 0.39
CA SER A 612 -22.63 -36.15 -0.04
C SER A 612 -22.51 -37.68 -0.09
N ALA A 613 -23.63 -38.41 -0.04
CA ALA A 613 -23.62 -39.84 -0.27
C ALA A 613 -23.45 -40.13 -1.77
N GLU A 614 -22.69 -41.17 -2.11
CA GLU A 614 -22.60 -41.70 -3.47
C GLU A 614 -24.00 -42.13 -3.93
N THR A 615 -24.39 -41.70 -5.13
CA THR A 615 -25.70 -41.99 -5.74
C THR A 615 -25.58 -42.97 -6.90
N SER A 616 -24.44 -42.97 -7.60
CA SER A 616 -24.17 -43.94 -8.66
C SER A 616 -22.68 -44.12 -8.92
N ASN A 617 -22.30 -45.28 -9.44
CA ASN A 617 -20.96 -45.56 -9.92
C ASN A 617 -20.98 -46.31 -11.26
N VAL A 618 -20.25 -45.79 -12.25
CA VAL A 618 -20.11 -46.38 -13.59
C VAL A 618 -18.70 -46.93 -13.74
N VAL A 619 -18.57 -48.20 -14.10
CA VAL A 619 -17.28 -48.90 -14.26
C VAL A 619 -17.03 -49.21 -15.72
N PHE A 620 -15.84 -48.85 -16.21
CA PHE A 620 -15.44 -49.02 -17.59
C PHE A 620 -14.31 -50.03 -17.73
N ASN A 621 -14.25 -50.70 -18.88
CA ASN A 621 -13.12 -51.55 -19.23
C ASN A 621 -11.91 -50.74 -19.74
N SER A 622 -10.79 -51.42 -20.01
CA SER A 622 -9.56 -50.81 -20.53
C SER A 622 -9.70 -50.15 -21.92
N SER A 623 -10.85 -50.27 -22.58
CA SER A 623 -11.17 -49.66 -23.88
C SER A 623 -12.18 -48.51 -23.75
N GLY A 624 -12.53 -48.09 -22.52
CA GLY A 624 -13.49 -47.02 -22.25
C GLY A 624 -14.95 -47.42 -22.48
N GLN A 625 -15.26 -48.70 -22.44
CA GLN A 625 -16.64 -49.19 -22.60
C GLN A 625 -17.23 -49.53 -21.24
N GLU A 626 -18.45 -49.07 -20.98
CA GLU A 626 -19.18 -49.38 -19.76
C GLU A 626 -19.34 -50.91 -19.59
N THR A 627 -19.10 -51.37 -18.37
CA THR A 627 -19.22 -52.78 -17.98
C THR A 627 -20.16 -52.97 -16.81
N GLN A 628 -20.35 -51.92 -16.00
CA GLN A 628 -21.22 -51.96 -14.84
C GLN A 628 -21.74 -50.56 -14.52
N PHE A 629 -23.02 -50.49 -14.15
CA PHE A 629 -23.64 -49.32 -13.54
C PHE A 629 -24.17 -49.75 -12.17
N GLN A 630 -23.90 -48.98 -11.12
CA GLN A 630 -24.39 -49.22 -9.77
C GLN A 630 -25.15 -47.99 -9.31
N GLN A 631 -26.32 -48.19 -8.70
CA GLN A 631 -27.11 -47.14 -8.08
C GLN A 631 -27.18 -47.35 -6.57
N TYR A 632 -27.11 -46.25 -5.83
CA TYR A 632 -27.08 -46.25 -4.38
C TYR A 632 -28.15 -45.34 -3.79
N ALA A 633 -28.60 -45.69 -2.58
CA ALA A 633 -29.52 -44.88 -1.78
C ALA A 633 -29.08 -44.84 -0.32
N GLY A 634 -29.53 -43.79 0.38
CA GLY A 634 -29.34 -43.61 1.81
C GLY A 634 -28.52 -42.37 2.16
N THR A 635 -27.61 -42.53 3.11
CA THR A 635 -26.78 -41.43 3.65
C THR A 635 -25.31 -41.84 3.65
N THR A 636 -24.39 -40.90 3.85
CA THR A 636 -22.95 -41.20 3.93
C THR A 636 -22.58 -42.23 5.00
N SER A 637 -23.37 -42.36 6.07
CA SER A 637 -23.14 -43.35 7.14
C SER A 637 -23.86 -44.68 6.92
N ASN A 638 -24.84 -44.72 6.02
CA ASN A 638 -25.63 -45.90 5.70
C ASN A 638 -26.05 -45.82 4.23
N ASN A 639 -25.07 -46.02 3.34
CA ASN A 639 -25.27 -46.05 1.90
C ASN A 639 -25.34 -47.52 1.48
N TYR A 640 -26.36 -47.88 0.71
CA TYR A 640 -26.54 -49.24 0.22
C TYR A 640 -26.89 -49.21 -1.26
N MET A 641 -26.42 -50.23 -1.98
CA MET A 641 -26.74 -50.42 -3.40
C MET A 641 -28.21 -50.79 -3.52
N THR A 642 -28.92 -50.17 -4.46
CA THR A 642 -30.31 -50.50 -4.80
C THR A 642 -30.42 -51.23 -6.12
N GLU A 643 -29.51 -50.94 -7.04
CA GLU A 643 -29.50 -51.54 -8.38
C GLU A 643 -28.07 -51.69 -8.89
N MET A 644 -27.82 -52.75 -9.67
CA MET A 644 -26.62 -52.94 -10.46
C MET A 644 -26.99 -53.44 -11.85
N ALA A 645 -26.60 -52.73 -12.90
CA ALA A 645 -26.64 -53.25 -14.26
C ALA A 645 -25.24 -53.70 -14.70
N THR A 646 -25.18 -54.78 -15.47
CA THR A 646 -23.94 -55.28 -16.09
C THR A 646 -24.06 -55.24 -17.61
N PHE A 647 -22.95 -54.94 -18.28
CA PHE A 647 -22.91 -54.76 -19.73
C PHE A 647 -21.84 -55.65 -20.35
N THR A 648 -22.22 -56.28 -21.47
CA THR A 648 -21.26 -56.91 -22.35
C THR A 648 -20.56 -55.83 -23.18
N PRO A 649 -19.22 -55.82 -23.29
CA PRO A 649 -18.51 -54.78 -24.03
C PRO A 649 -19.05 -54.57 -25.44
N SER A 650 -19.38 -53.33 -25.81
CA SER A 650 -20.01 -52.92 -27.09
C SER A 650 -21.49 -53.28 -27.26
N ALA A 651 -22.15 -53.82 -26.24
CA ALA A 651 -23.60 -54.01 -26.25
C ALA A 651 -24.33 -52.67 -26.12
N THR A 652 -25.56 -52.61 -26.65
CA THR A 652 -26.42 -51.42 -26.53
C THR A 652 -27.27 -51.45 -25.27
N TYR A 653 -27.53 -52.64 -24.74
CA TYR A 653 -28.37 -52.86 -23.56
C TYR A 653 -27.61 -53.66 -22.52
N ALA A 654 -27.99 -53.50 -21.24
CA ALA A 654 -27.50 -54.33 -20.16
C ALA A 654 -27.75 -55.82 -20.47
N ASN A 655 -26.87 -56.71 -20.02
CA ASN A 655 -27.12 -58.15 -20.07
C ASN A 655 -27.81 -58.66 -18.81
N ALA A 656 -27.65 -57.98 -17.67
CA ALA A 656 -28.39 -58.27 -16.46
C ALA A 656 -28.54 -57.02 -15.57
N ILE A 657 -29.66 -56.93 -14.87
CA ILE A 657 -29.96 -55.92 -13.84
C ILE A 657 -30.27 -56.67 -12.55
N TYR A 658 -29.62 -56.27 -11.46
CA TYR A 658 -29.78 -56.83 -10.12
C TYR A 658 -30.37 -55.75 -9.22
N GLN A 659 -31.40 -56.07 -8.45
CA GLN A 659 -32.02 -55.15 -7.49
C GLN A 659 -31.79 -55.64 -6.07
N TYR A 660 -31.62 -54.70 -5.14
CA TYR A 660 -31.27 -54.98 -3.75
C TYR A 660 -32.15 -54.18 -2.78
N ASN A 661 -32.43 -54.76 -1.62
CA ASN A 661 -33.11 -54.07 -0.53
C ASN A 661 -32.14 -53.25 0.33
N SER A 662 -32.69 -52.50 1.30
CA SER A 662 -31.90 -51.66 2.23
C SER A 662 -30.95 -52.42 3.17
N ALA A 663 -31.07 -53.75 3.24
CA ALA A 663 -30.13 -54.62 3.96
C ALA A 663 -29.00 -55.16 3.06
N GLY A 664 -28.97 -54.78 1.78
CA GLY A 664 -27.99 -55.23 0.79
C GLY A 664 -28.23 -56.64 0.27
N LYS A 665 -29.43 -57.21 0.48
CA LYS A 665 -29.79 -58.50 -0.09
C LYS A 665 -30.46 -58.31 -1.45
N GLU A 666 -30.05 -59.13 -2.41
CA GLU A 666 -30.66 -59.21 -3.73
C GLU A 666 -32.14 -59.61 -3.62
N THR A 667 -33.00 -58.90 -4.37
CA THR A 667 -34.44 -59.13 -4.40
C THR A 667 -34.91 -59.56 -5.78
N GLN A 668 -34.20 -59.14 -6.83
CA GLN A 668 -34.53 -59.47 -8.21
C GLN A 668 -33.27 -59.49 -9.10
N GLN A 669 -33.25 -60.38 -10.08
CA GLN A 669 -32.27 -60.44 -11.16
C GLN A 669 -32.97 -60.59 -12.51
N ASP A 670 -32.90 -59.56 -13.33
CA ASP A 670 -33.42 -59.57 -14.70
C ASP A 670 -32.27 -59.77 -15.67
N THR A 671 -32.42 -60.68 -16.63
CA THR A 671 -31.42 -60.99 -17.65
C THR A 671 -31.98 -60.62 -19.01
N PHE A 672 -31.17 -59.96 -19.84
CA PHE A 672 -31.58 -59.43 -21.13
C PHE A 672 -30.67 -59.90 -22.25
N ASN A 673 -31.24 -59.99 -23.45
CA ASN A 673 -30.45 -60.08 -24.66
C ASN A 673 -29.76 -58.73 -24.92
N SER A 674 -28.44 -58.72 -24.79
CA SER A 674 -27.60 -57.51 -24.90
C SER A 674 -27.66 -56.80 -26.26
N THR A 675 -28.24 -57.42 -27.30
CA THR A 675 -28.39 -56.85 -28.64
C THR A 675 -29.80 -56.29 -28.87
N SER A 676 -30.86 -56.99 -28.47
CA SER A 676 -32.24 -56.55 -28.69
C SER A 676 -32.83 -55.75 -27.52
N GLY A 677 -32.23 -55.82 -26.33
CA GLY A 677 -32.78 -55.26 -25.09
C GLY A 677 -33.98 -56.04 -24.56
N GLN A 678 -34.31 -57.17 -25.19
CA GLN A 678 -35.41 -58.00 -24.77
C GLN A 678 -35.02 -58.81 -23.53
N GLU A 679 -35.86 -58.77 -22.50
CA GLU A 679 -35.72 -59.62 -21.33
C GLU A 679 -35.83 -61.10 -21.71
N SER A 680 -34.92 -61.91 -21.19
CA SER A 680 -34.88 -63.36 -21.38
C SER A 680 -35.33 -64.11 -20.14
N SER A 681 -35.11 -63.55 -18.94
CA SER A 681 -35.60 -64.12 -17.69
C SER A 681 -35.55 -63.13 -16.53
N ALA A 682 -36.44 -63.28 -15.55
CA ALA A 682 -36.42 -62.57 -14.26
C ALA A 682 -36.40 -63.60 -13.12
N MET A 683 -35.49 -63.44 -12.15
CA MET A 683 -35.47 -64.23 -10.91
C MET A 683 -35.82 -63.34 -9.74
N TYR A 684 -36.71 -63.79 -8.86
CA TYR A 684 -37.07 -63.08 -7.63
C TYR A 684 -36.59 -63.88 -6.42
N PHE A 685 -36.17 -63.17 -5.38
CA PHE A 685 -35.59 -63.76 -4.18
C PHE A 685 -36.39 -63.41 -2.92
N ASN A 686 -36.50 -64.38 -2.02
CA ASN A 686 -37.07 -64.16 -0.70
C ASN A 686 -36.13 -63.29 0.15
N THR A 687 -36.60 -62.12 0.58
CA THR A 687 -35.79 -61.13 1.32
C THR A 687 -35.29 -61.62 2.68
N SER A 688 -35.96 -62.61 3.28
CA SER A 688 -35.56 -63.21 4.56
C SER A 688 -34.47 -64.26 4.39
N THR A 689 -34.62 -65.19 3.44
CA THR A 689 -33.71 -66.34 3.26
C THR A 689 -32.61 -66.09 2.22
N GLY A 690 -32.83 -65.21 1.25
CA GLY A 690 -31.95 -64.99 0.09
C GLY A 690 -32.02 -66.10 -0.96
N LEU A 691 -32.99 -67.02 -0.85
CA LEU A 691 -33.22 -68.08 -1.81
C LEU A 691 -34.26 -67.65 -2.85
N GLU A 692 -34.27 -68.31 -3.99
CA GLU A 692 -35.22 -68.09 -5.08
C GLU A 692 -36.67 -68.26 -4.59
N SER A 693 -37.55 -67.38 -5.02
CA SER A 693 -39.00 -67.46 -4.77
C SER A 693 -39.81 -67.59 -6.05
N GLN A 694 -39.33 -67.01 -7.16
CA GLN A 694 -39.96 -67.10 -8.47
C GLN A 694 -38.91 -66.98 -9.59
N TYR A 695 -39.13 -67.65 -10.71
CA TYR A 695 -38.33 -67.56 -11.92
C TYR A 695 -39.21 -67.48 -13.17
N ASP A 696 -39.14 -66.36 -13.88
CA ASP A 696 -39.87 -66.12 -15.12
C ASP A 696 -38.91 -66.24 -16.31
N GLN A 697 -39.30 -66.96 -17.36
CA GLN A 697 -38.56 -67.07 -18.62
C GLN A 697 -39.36 -66.47 -19.76
N PHE A 698 -38.72 -65.66 -20.58
CA PHE A 698 -39.33 -64.95 -21.70
C PHE A 698 -38.85 -65.51 -23.06
N GLY A 699 -39.78 -65.73 -23.98
CA GLY A 699 -39.48 -66.16 -25.35
C GLY A 699 -39.11 -64.98 -26.26
N SER A 700 -38.46 -65.22 -27.40
CA SER A 700 -37.87 -64.21 -28.29
C SER A 700 -38.83 -63.25 -29.03
N SER A 701 -40.14 -63.29 -28.77
CA SER A 701 -41.13 -62.52 -29.54
C SER A 701 -42.41 -62.14 -28.79
N GLY A 702 -42.48 -62.39 -27.48
CA GLY A 702 -43.70 -62.26 -26.68
C GLY A 702 -43.59 -61.20 -25.58
N SER A 703 -44.71 -60.58 -25.20
CA SER A 703 -44.79 -59.63 -24.08
C SER A 703 -45.04 -60.30 -22.72
N TYR A 704 -45.32 -61.60 -22.72
CA TYR A 704 -45.58 -62.40 -21.52
C TYR A 704 -44.46 -63.44 -21.33
N ALA A 705 -44.22 -63.82 -20.07
CA ALA A 705 -43.36 -64.95 -19.75
C ALA A 705 -43.87 -66.20 -20.50
N SER A 706 -42.96 -66.96 -21.11
CA SER A 706 -43.27 -68.28 -21.67
C SER A 706 -43.31 -69.37 -20.61
N GLN A 707 -42.66 -69.15 -19.46
CA GLN A 707 -42.70 -70.03 -18.30
C GLN A 707 -42.52 -69.22 -17.02
N VAL A 708 -43.23 -69.57 -15.95
CA VAL A 708 -43.08 -69.04 -14.58
C VAL A 708 -42.93 -70.23 -13.64
N SER A 709 -41.91 -70.23 -12.80
CA SER A 709 -41.67 -71.25 -11.78
C SER A 709 -41.69 -70.63 -10.39
N LEU A 710 -42.43 -71.20 -9.44
CA LEU A 710 -42.50 -70.74 -8.05
C LEU A 710 -41.72 -71.67 -7.12
N PHE A 711 -41.14 -71.11 -6.07
CA PHE A 711 -40.30 -71.82 -5.10
C PHE A 711 -40.76 -71.58 -3.66
N ASN A 712 -40.63 -72.59 -2.81
CA ASN A 712 -40.88 -72.45 -1.38
C ASN A 712 -39.73 -71.75 -0.65
N THR A 713 -39.91 -71.47 0.65
CA THR A 713 -38.92 -70.79 1.51
C THR A 713 -37.60 -71.56 1.67
N ALA A 714 -37.52 -72.83 1.29
CA ALA A 714 -36.31 -73.64 1.26
C ALA A 714 -35.62 -73.66 -0.12
N GLY A 715 -36.10 -72.87 -1.10
CA GLY A 715 -35.56 -72.79 -2.46
C GLY A 715 -35.89 -74.01 -3.32
N LYS A 716 -37.00 -74.70 -3.03
CA LYS A 716 -37.46 -75.85 -3.81
C LYS A 716 -38.66 -75.47 -4.65
N GLU A 717 -38.62 -75.84 -5.93
CA GLU A 717 -39.69 -75.62 -6.90
C GLU A 717 -40.99 -76.28 -6.42
N THR A 718 -42.10 -75.53 -6.46
CA THR A 718 -43.44 -75.97 -6.05
C THR A 718 -44.45 -75.87 -7.17
N GLU A 719 -44.21 -75.01 -8.16
CA GLU A 719 -45.09 -74.83 -9.31
C GLU A 719 -44.31 -74.38 -10.55
N THR A 720 -44.73 -74.82 -11.73
CA THR A 720 -44.26 -74.31 -13.02
C THR A 720 -45.43 -74.18 -13.99
N GLU A 721 -45.67 -72.97 -14.47
CA GLU A 721 -46.67 -72.62 -15.47
C GLU A 721 -46.00 -72.29 -16.80
N ALA A 722 -46.42 -72.88 -17.91
CA ALA A 722 -45.99 -72.50 -19.25
C ALA A 722 -47.11 -71.74 -19.96
N PHE A 723 -46.78 -70.63 -20.61
CA PHE A 723 -47.74 -69.77 -21.28
C PHE A 723 -47.45 -69.64 -22.77
N ASN A 724 -48.48 -69.26 -23.53
CA ASN A 724 -48.31 -68.72 -24.86
C ASN A 724 -47.74 -67.29 -24.75
N SER A 725 -46.49 -67.12 -25.16
CA SER A 725 -45.76 -65.86 -25.04
C SER A 725 -46.40 -64.67 -25.77
N VAL A 726 -47.32 -64.90 -26.73
CA VAL A 726 -48.02 -63.83 -27.46
C VAL A 726 -49.35 -63.47 -26.81
N THR A 727 -50.12 -64.45 -26.33
CA THR A 727 -51.48 -64.24 -25.83
C THR A 727 -51.60 -64.23 -24.31
N GLY A 728 -50.57 -64.65 -23.58
CA GLY A 728 -50.57 -64.80 -22.13
C GLY A 728 -51.43 -65.95 -21.62
N ALA A 729 -51.95 -66.81 -22.51
CA ALA A 729 -52.79 -67.95 -22.13
C ALA A 729 -51.92 -69.07 -21.53
N VAL A 730 -52.34 -69.66 -20.42
CA VAL A 730 -51.69 -70.83 -19.82
C VAL A 730 -51.83 -72.03 -20.78
N ASN A 731 -50.71 -72.66 -21.12
CA ASN A 731 -50.64 -73.89 -21.92
C ASN A 731 -50.49 -75.13 -21.02
N MET A 732 -49.81 -74.98 -19.88
CA MET A 732 -49.48 -76.08 -18.98
C MET A 732 -49.25 -75.55 -17.56
N LEU A 733 -49.68 -76.30 -16.55
CA LEU A 733 -49.41 -76.08 -15.13
C LEU A 733 -48.84 -77.38 -14.55
N SER A 734 -47.72 -77.30 -13.84
CA SER A 734 -47.08 -78.41 -13.14
C SER A 734 -46.96 -78.06 -11.67
N LEU A 735 -47.42 -78.93 -10.78
CA LEU A 735 -47.30 -78.75 -9.33
C LEU A 735 -46.32 -79.79 -8.74
N PHE A 736 -45.48 -79.34 -7.83
CA PHE A 736 -44.43 -80.10 -7.17
C PHE A 736 -44.63 -80.07 -5.64
N ASP A 737 -44.27 -81.15 -4.95
CA ASP A 737 -44.45 -81.26 -3.48
C ASP A 737 -43.32 -80.59 -2.67
N GLY A 738 -42.39 -79.91 -3.35
CA GLY A 738 -41.22 -79.27 -2.74
C GLY A 738 -40.10 -80.22 -2.32
N VAL A 739 -40.23 -81.54 -2.59
CA VAL A 739 -39.20 -82.56 -2.28
C VAL A 739 -38.78 -83.33 -3.54
N ASP A 740 -39.71 -83.64 -4.47
CA ASP A 740 -39.48 -84.42 -5.69
C ASP A 740 -40.27 -83.88 -6.92
N PRO A 741 -39.86 -84.21 -8.18
CA PRO A 741 -40.19 -83.41 -9.36
C PRO A 741 -41.56 -83.61 -10.02
N TYR A 742 -42.53 -84.39 -9.52
CA TYR A 742 -43.85 -84.48 -10.17
C TYR A 742 -44.97 -84.88 -9.18
N ALA A 743 -45.86 -83.97 -8.81
CA ALA A 743 -47.08 -84.29 -8.05
C ALA A 743 -48.31 -84.34 -8.99
N THR A 744 -48.53 -83.29 -9.78
CA THR A 744 -49.60 -83.21 -10.79
C THR A 744 -49.18 -82.37 -12.00
N GLU A 745 -49.61 -82.74 -13.20
CA GLU A 745 -49.42 -81.99 -14.45
C GLU A 745 -50.77 -81.77 -15.13
N GLU A 746 -51.05 -80.55 -15.56
CA GLU A 746 -52.30 -80.15 -16.20
C GLU A 746 -52.01 -79.41 -17.51
N LEU A 747 -52.53 -79.91 -18.62
CA LEU A 747 -52.33 -79.33 -19.96
C LEU A 747 -53.60 -78.66 -20.46
N ILE A 748 -53.48 -77.44 -20.98
CA ILE A 748 -54.55 -76.67 -21.59
C ILE A 748 -54.31 -76.60 -23.11
N SER A 749 -55.30 -76.99 -23.92
CA SER A 749 -55.17 -76.82 -25.37
C SER A 749 -55.32 -75.34 -25.74
N THR A 750 -54.43 -74.83 -26.59
CA THR A 750 -54.51 -73.47 -27.14
C THR A 750 -55.91 -73.14 -27.67
N GLY A 751 -56.64 -72.28 -26.93
CA GLY A 751 -57.95 -71.74 -27.33
C GLY A 751 -59.20 -72.42 -26.74
N GLY A 752 -59.07 -73.35 -25.78
CA GLY A 752 -60.21 -73.93 -25.04
C GLY A 752 -60.49 -73.22 -23.71
N SER A 753 -61.72 -73.33 -23.19
CA SER A 753 -62.13 -72.81 -21.86
C SER A 753 -61.86 -73.80 -20.73
N TYR A 754 -61.49 -75.04 -21.06
CA TYR A 754 -61.27 -76.14 -20.12
C TYR A 754 -59.94 -76.84 -20.41
N PHE A 755 -59.38 -77.49 -19.40
CA PHE A 755 -58.20 -78.33 -19.52
C PHE A 755 -58.38 -79.39 -20.60
N SER A 756 -57.28 -79.76 -21.24
CA SER A 756 -57.23 -80.86 -22.21
C SER A 756 -56.79 -82.16 -21.57
N GLN A 757 -55.99 -82.10 -20.50
CA GLN A 757 -55.48 -83.27 -19.79
C GLN A 757 -55.06 -82.91 -18.36
N ILE A 758 -55.25 -83.83 -17.42
CA ILE A 758 -54.69 -83.78 -16.07
C ILE A 758 -54.03 -85.13 -15.81
N ASP A 759 -52.79 -85.15 -15.34
CA ASP A 759 -52.02 -86.33 -14.96
C ASP A 759 -51.54 -86.21 -13.51
N TYR A 760 -51.59 -87.31 -12.77
CA TYR A 760 -51.12 -87.41 -11.39
C TYR A 760 -49.93 -88.36 -11.33
N PHE A 761 -48.87 -87.99 -10.63
CA PHE A 761 -47.64 -88.80 -10.56
C PHE A 761 -47.37 -89.26 -9.13
N ASN A 762 -46.71 -90.41 -9.00
CA ASN A 762 -46.15 -90.81 -7.72
C ASN A 762 -44.86 -90.01 -7.49
N ALA A 763 -44.88 -89.08 -6.54
CA ALA A 763 -43.76 -88.20 -6.22
C ALA A 763 -42.42 -88.95 -6.06
N SER A 764 -42.42 -90.15 -5.45
CA SER A 764 -41.19 -90.90 -5.18
C SER A 764 -40.63 -91.73 -6.35
N THR A 765 -41.43 -91.98 -7.40
CA THR A 765 -41.03 -92.85 -8.52
C THR A 765 -41.16 -92.20 -9.91
N GLY A 766 -41.82 -91.04 -10.00
CA GLY A 766 -42.09 -90.33 -11.27
C GLY A 766 -43.04 -91.07 -12.21
N VAL A 767 -43.67 -92.16 -11.75
CA VAL A 767 -44.61 -92.94 -12.56
C VAL A 767 -46.01 -92.34 -12.43
N GLN A 768 -46.70 -92.15 -13.57
CA GLN A 768 -48.10 -91.72 -13.61
C GLN A 768 -48.99 -92.72 -12.85
N THR A 769 -49.79 -92.21 -11.92
CA THR A 769 -50.69 -92.98 -11.05
C THR A 769 -52.14 -92.94 -11.53
N SER A 770 -52.59 -91.79 -12.04
CA SER A 770 -53.90 -91.56 -12.65
C SER A 770 -53.82 -90.37 -13.62
N GLY A 771 -54.87 -90.16 -14.40
CA GLY A 771 -54.99 -89.01 -15.30
C GLY A 771 -56.31 -89.04 -16.08
N ALA A 772 -56.66 -87.95 -16.73
CA ALA A 772 -57.88 -87.79 -17.51
C ALA A 772 -57.64 -86.81 -18.67
N ILE A 773 -58.24 -87.09 -19.84
CA ILE A 773 -58.26 -86.21 -21.01
C ILE A 773 -59.67 -85.66 -21.16
N PHE A 774 -59.80 -84.35 -21.37
CA PHE A 774 -61.08 -83.66 -21.40
C PHE A 774 -61.33 -83.00 -22.76
N ASN A 775 -62.61 -82.87 -23.11
CA ASN A 775 -63.01 -82.10 -24.27
C ASN A 775 -62.87 -80.60 -23.97
N THR A 776 -62.01 -79.95 -24.73
CA THR A 776 -61.56 -78.57 -24.48
C THR A 776 -62.62 -77.49 -24.73
N THR A 777 -63.78 -77.87 -25.28
CA THR A 777 -64.95 -76.99 -25.48
C THR A 777 -66.06 -77.21 -24.45
N THR A 778 -66.19 -78.41 -23.90
CA THR A 778 -67.34 -78.81 -23.05
C THR A 778 -66.96 -79.22 -21.63
N GLY A 779 -65.66 -79.37 -21.33
CA GLY A 779 -65.16 -79.83 -20.03
C GLY A 779 -65.42 -81.31 -19.74
N ALA A 780 -66.09 -82.04 -20.63
CA ALA A 780 -66.43 -83.45 -20.43
C ALA A 780 -65.19 -84.34 -20.52
N GLU A 781 -65.01 -85.26 -19.56
CA GLU A 781 -63.98 -86.31 -19.62
C GLU A 781 -64.21 -87.21 -20.84
N THR A 782 -63.16 -87.40 -21.63
CA THR A 782 -63.16 -88.19 -22.87
C THR A 782 -62.31 -89.44 -22.78
N GLU A 783 -61.26 -89.43 -21.95
CA GLU A 783 -60.43 -90.60 -21.64
C GLU A 783 -59.92 -90.52 -20.20
N TYR A 784 -59.64 -91.66 -19.56
CA TYR A 784 -58.96 -91.71 -18.26
C TYR A 784 -57.82 -92.73 -18.26
N PHE A 785 -56.79 -92.45 -17.46
CA PHE A 785 -55.63 -93.30 -17.26
C PHE A 785 -55.79 -94.14 -16.00
N SER A 786 -55.73 -95.46 -16.15
CA SER A 786 -55.73 -96.41 -15.04
C SER A 786 -54.81 -97.57 -15.35
N SER A 787 -54.12 -98.10 -14.35
CA SER A 787 -53.39 -99.39 -14.47
C SER A 787 -52.32 -99.42 -15.60
N GLY A 788 -51.74 -98.28 -15.95
CA GLY A 788 -50.71 -98.17 -17.00
C GLY A 788 -51.24 -98.03 -18.43
N SER A 789 -52.52 -97.71 -18.64
CA SER A 789 -53.10 -97.51 -19.99
C SER A 789 -54.26 -96.50 -19.98
N TRP A 790 -54.51 -95.88 -21.14
CA TRP A 790 -55.63 -94.96 -21.37
C TRP A 790 -56.89 -95.69 -21.86
N TYR A 791 -58.05 -95.28 -21.35
CA TYR A 791 -59.37 -95.83 -21.68
C TYR A 791 -60.33 -94.71 -22.10
N MET A 792 -61.10 -94.91 -23.17
CA MET A 792 -62.13 -93.95 -23.63
C MET A 792 -63.27 -93.83 -22.62
N GLY A 793 -63.55 -92.62 -22.16
CA GLY A 793 -64.72 -92.22 -21.39
C GLY A 793 -65.99 -92.40 -22.22
N GLY A 794 -66.88 -93.30 -21.77
CA GLY A 794 -68.19 -93.48 -22.37
C GLY A 794 -69.07 -92.25 -22.11
N SER A 795 -69.70 -91.74 -23.16
CA SER A 795 -70.73 -90.70 -23.07
C SER A 795 -71.80 -91.11 -22.05
N GLY A 796 -71.88 -90.38 -20.93
CA GLY A 796 -72.85 -90.62 -19.88
C GLY A 796 -74.29 -90.45 -20.39
N SER A 797 -74.99 -91.56 -20.57
CA SER A 797 -76.45 -91.64 -20.54
C SER A 797 -76.87 -92.20 -19.17
N ASN A 798 -77.79 -91.49 -18.52
CA ASN A 798 -78.45 -91.84 -17.26
C ASN A 798 -78.83 -93.31 -17.08
N ASP A 799 -78.79 -93.73 -15.80
CA ASP A 799 -79.54 -94.77 -15.07
C ASP A 799 -78.68 -95.93 -14.54
N SER A 800 -78.96 -96.54 -13.39
CA SER A 800 -79.64 -96.25 -12.12
C SER A 800 -79.56 -97.55 -11.28
N TYR A 801 -79.84 -97.44 -9.97
CA TYR A 801 -79.94 -98.50 -8.93
C TYR A 801 -78.59 -98.99 -8.36
N ASP A 802 -78.37 -99.11 -7.04
CA ASP A 802 -79.32 -99.31 -5.94
C ASP A 802 -78.68 -99.08 -4.55
N THR A 803 -79.40 -98.32 -3.72
CA THR A 803 -79.56 -98.37 -2.24
C THR A 803 -78.38 -98.39 -1.24
N GLY A 804 -78.42 -97.41 -0.33
CA GLY A 804 -78.76 -97.69 1.08
C GLY A 804 -78.18 -96.79 2.18
N TYR A 805 -79.03 -95.89 2.74
CA TYR A 805 -79.16 -95.41 4.15
C TYR A 805 -77.91 -94.83 4.86
N ASP A 806 -77.90 -93.71 5.59
CA ASP A 806 -78.89 -92.78 6.14
C ASP A 806 -78.11 -91.52 6.62
N ASP A 807 -78.84 -90.48 7.06
CA ASP A 807 -78.44 -89.23 7.76
C ASP A 807 -78.41 -87.98 6.85
N ASP A 808 -79.53 -87.27 6.68
CA ASP A 808 -80.16 -86.24 7.55
C ASP A 808 -79.58 -84.82 7.39
N TYR A 809 -80.48 -83.96 6.89
CA TYR A 809 -80.54 -82.49 6.94
C TYR A 809 -79.53 -81.60 6.18
N ASP A 810 -80.16 -80.65 5.48
CA ASP A 810 -79.68 -79.37 4.95
C ASP A 810 -78.91 -79.38 3.63
N MET A 811 -79.64 -79.09 2.55
CA MET A 811 -79.09 -78.39 1.40
C MET A 811 -80.01 -77.20 1.09
N ASP A 812 -79.58 -76.06 1.60
CA ASP A 812 -79.96 -74.74 1.13
C ASP A 812 -79.68 -74.64 -0.38
N ASP A 813 -80.74 -74.55 -1.16
CA ASP A 813 -80.74 -73.84 -2.44
C ASP A 813 -81.15 -72.39 -2.11
N ASP A 814 -80.20 -71.47 -2.00
CA ASP A 814 -80.38 -70.13 -2.59
C ASP A 814 -79.03 -69.41 -2.75
N ASP A 815 -78.76 -69.04 -3.99
CA ASP A 815 -77.68 -68.19 -4.46
C ASP A 815 -77.63 -66.82 -3.73
N SER A 816 -76.50 -66.46 -3.11
CA SER A 816 -75.77 -65.19 -3.34
C SER A 816 -74.59 -65.00 -2.37
N TRP A 817 -73.36 -65.22 -2.83
CA TRP A 817 -72.12 -64.87 -2.09
C TRP A 817 -71.44 -63.63 -2.68
N PHE A 818 -72.13 -62.50 -2.59
CA PHE A 818 -71.48 -61.19 -2.54
C PHE A 818 -71.78 -60.59 -1.17
N ASP A 819 -71.06 -60.99 -0.13
CA ASP A 819 -71.14 -60.34 1.19
C ASP A 819 -70.04 -59.29 1.30
N ASP A 820 -70.33 -58.10 0.78
CA ASP A 820 -69.75 -56.84 1.29
C ASP A 820 -70.69 -56.36 2.40
N ASP A 821 -70.53 -56.84 3.64
CA ASP A 821 -71.36 -56.48 4.80
C ASP A 821 -70.69 -55.35 5.62
N PRO A 822 -70.75 -54.07 5.20
CA PRO A 822 -70.05 -52.99 5.89
C PRO A 822 -70.40 -52.93 7.37
N ILE A 823 -69.38 -52.69 8.21
CA ILE A 823 -69.59 -52.50 9.65
C ILE A 823 -70.25 -51.13 9.89
N VAL A 824 -71.48 -51.16 10.40
CA VAL A 824 -72.26 -49.98 10.80
C VAL A 824 -72.27 -49.86 12.33
N LEU A 825 -71.99 -48.65 12.83
CA LEU A 825 -71.94 -48.28 14.25
C LEU A 825 -73.12 -47.36 14.59
N ASN A 826 -73.93 -47.73 15.59
CA ASN A 826 -74.91 -46.81 16.14
C ASN A 826 -74.25 -45.86 17.16
N LEU A 827 -73.88 -44.66 16.70
CA LEU A 827 -73.19 -43.64 17.48
C LEU A 827 -74.08 -42.95 18.53
N ASN A 828 -75.41 -43.12 18.47
CA ASN A 828 -76.36 -42.61 19.46
C ASN A 828 -76.63 -43.59 20.61
N GLY A 829 -76.03 -44.79 20.55
CA GLY A 829 -76.25 -45.88 21.50
C GLY A 829 -77.51 -46.69 21.18
N GLY A 830 -77.51 -47.97 21.57
CA GLY A 830 -78.55 -48.93 21.22
C GLY A 830 -78.25 -49.68 19.92
N ALA A 831 -79.28 -50.28 19.31
CA ALA A 831 -79.11 -51.19 18.17
C ALA A 831 -79.00 -50.48 16.82
N VAL A 832 -78.20 -51.03 15.91
CA VAL A 832 -78.11 -50.59 14.50
C VAL A 832 -79.49 -50.66 13.83
N GLN A 833 -79.85 -49.61 13.11
CA GLN A 833 -81.14 -49.36 12.47
C GLN A 833 -80.93 -48.87 11.04
N THR A 834 -81.57 -49.53 10.08
CA THR A 834 -81.42 -49.26 8.65
C THR A 834 -82.71 -48.70 8.04
N THR A 835 -82.60 -48.13 6.84
CA THR A 835 -83.70 -47.66 5.99
C THR A 835 -83.88 -48.61 4.81
N ALA A 836 -85.13 -49.01 4.53
CA ALA A 836 -85.44 -49.90 3.42
C ALA A 836 -85.04 -49.32 2.06
N LEU A 837 -84.52 -50.16 1.16
CA LEU A 837 -84.12 -49.79 -0.21
C LEU A 837 -85.17 -48.92 -0.93
N ALA A 838 -86.45 -49.32 -0.85
CA ALA A 838 -87.55 -48.61 -1.52
C ALA A 838 -87.78 -47.17 -1.01
N SER A 839 -87.38 -46.88 0.22
CA SER A 839 -87.51 -45.56 0.87
C SER A 839 -86.17 -44.83 1.07
N SER A 840 -85.05 -45.50 0.76
CA SER A 840 -83.72 -44.95 0.96
C SER A 840 -83.38 -43.95 -0.14
N PRO A 841 -82.97 -42.72 0.20
CA PRO A 841 -82.43 -41.77 -0.78
C PRO A 841 -80.94 -42.03 -1.06
N ALA A 842 -80.35 -43.10 -0.50
CA ALA A 842 -78.92 -43.36 -0.62
C ALA A 842 -78.53 -43.94 -1.98
N THR A 843 -77.43 -43.42 -2.53
CA THR A 843 -76.80 -43.94 -3.75
C THR A 843 -75.30 -44.12 -3.51
N PHE A 844 -74.80 -45.36 -3.52
CA PHE A 844 -73.41 -45.68 -3.20
C PHE A 844 -72.89 -46.81 -4.10
N ASP A 845 -71.60 -46.78 -4.43
CA ASP A 845 -70.93 -47.83 -5.21
C ASP A 845 -70.49 -48.97 -4.28
N LEU A 846 -71.47 -49.78 -3.84
CA LEU A 846 -71.23 -50.85 -2.87
C LEU A 846 -70.27 -51.92 -3.40
N LEU A 847 -70.29 -52.20 -4.70
CA LEU A 847 -69.48 -53.25 -5.34
C LEU A 847 -68.12 -52.77 -5.86
N SER A 848 -67.76 -51.50 -5.63
CA SER A 848 -66.48 -50.91 -6.05
C SER A 848 -66.19 -51.01 -7.55
N ASN A 849 -67.23 -50.94 -8.38
CA ASN A 849 -67.13 -51.10 -9.84
C ASN A 849 -67.30 -49.77 -10.61
N GLY A 850 -67.32 -48.65 -9.89
CA GLY A 850 -67.49 -47.30 -10.41
C GLY A 850 -68.95 -46.92 -10.69
N GLN A 851 -69.94 -47.73 -10.33
CA GLN A 851 -71.36 -47.49 -10.60
C GLN A 851 -72.19 -47.40 -9.30
N PRO A 852 -72.43 -46.19 -8.77
CA PRO A 852 -73.30 -46.01 -7.61
C PRO A 852 -74.75 -46.40 -7.91
N VAL A 853 -75.29 -47.35 -7.16
CA VAL A 853 -76.68 -47.81 -7.25
C VAL A 853 -77.49 -47.31 -6.06
N GLN A 854 -78.82 -47.32 -6.17
CA GLN A 854 -79.67 -47.06 -5.01
C GLN A 854 -79.50 -48.20 -4.00
N THR A 855 -79.22 -47.87 -2.75
CA THR A 855 -78.90 -48.83 -1.69
C THR A 855 -79.79 -48.56 -0.47
N GLY A 856 -80.27 -49.60 0.20
CA GLY A 856 -80.65 -49.54 1.59
C GLY A 856 -79.47 -49.04 2.41
N TRP A 857 -79.73 -48.33 3.50
CA TRP A 857 -78.67 -47.57 4.19
C TRP A 857 -78.91 -47.54 5.69
N GLY A 858 -77.88 -47.23 6.47
CA GLY A 858 -78.04 -46.90 7.88
C GLY A 858 -78.95 -45.68 8.06
N THR A 859 -79.62 -45.61 9.20
CA THR A 859 -80.37 -44.39 9.54
C THR A 859 -79.42 -43.19 9.66
N ALA A 860 -79.89 -41.99 9.34
CA ALA A 860 -79.05 -40.79 9.33
C ALA A 860 -78.36 -40.57 10.69
N GLY A 861 -77.03 -40.48 10.68
CA GLY A 861 -76.20 -40.34 11.87
C GLY A 861 -75.56 -41.63 12.40
N GLU A 862 -75.85 -42.79 11.80
CA GLU A 862 -75.01 -43.98 11.98
C GLU A 862 -73.64 -43.81 11.31
N GLY A 863 -72.63 -44.50 11.85
CA GLY A 863 -71.26 -44.46 11.36
C GLY A 863 -70.91 -45.72 10.58
N TYR A 864 -70.13 -45.58 9.51
CA TYR A 864 -69.54 -46.70 8.76
C TYR A 864 -68.07 -46.80 9.08
N LEU A 865 -67.57 -48.00 9.41
CA LEU A 865 -66.14 -48.19 9.66
C LEU A 865 -65.36 -48.17 8.33
N VAL A 866 -64.29 -47.38 8.28
CA VAL A 866 -63.52 -47.09 7.07
C VAL A 866 -62.07 -47.51 7.26
N TYR A 867 -61.53 -48.18 6.25
CA TYR A 867 -60.12 -48.53 6.12
C TYR A 867 -59.73 -48.59 4.64
N ASP A 868 -58.80 -47.75 4.20
CA ASP A 868 -58.24 -47.79 2.84
C ASP A 868 -56.72 -47.99 2.91
N PRO A 869 -56.17 -49.15 2.50
CA PRO A 869 -54.74 -49.41 2.54
C PRO A 869 -53.93 -48.54 1.56
N ASN A 870 -54.57 -47.95 0.55
CA ASN A 870 -53.93 -47.03 -0.41
C ASN A 870 -53.94 -45.57 0.06
N ASP A 871 -54.67 -45.28 1.13
CA ASP A 871 -54.72 -44.00 1.83
C ASP A 871 -54.70 -44.30 3.34
N PRO A 872 -53.54 -44.71 3.90
CA PRO A 872 -53.46 -45.21 5.27
C PRO A 872 -53.88 -44.17 6.32
N ASP A 873 -53.79 -42.88 5.98
CA ASP A 873 -54.27 -41.78 6.82
C ASP A 873 -55.80 -41.55 6.69
N ASN A 874 -56.46 -42.24 5.76
CA ASN A 874 -57.88 -42.12 5.37
C ASN A 874 -58.26 -40.63 5.20
N THR A 875 -57.52 -39.92 4.34
CA THR A 875 -57.67 -38.48 4.09
C THR A 875 -58.54 -38.14 2.88
N THR A 876 -58.85 -39.12 2.05
CA THR A 876 -59.65 -38.99 0.83
C THR A 876 -61.14 -39.23 1.08
N ALA A 877 -61.96 -38.97 0.07
CA ALA A 877 -63.40 -39.17 0.16
C ALA A 877 -63.76 -40.65 0.08
N VAL A 878 -64.69 -41.12 0.93
CA VAL A 878 -65.26 -42.47 0.82
C VAL A 878 -66.21 -42.51 -0.38
N THR A 879 -65.83 -43.20 -1.44
CA THR A 879 -66.57 -43.24 -2.70
C THR A 879 -67.07 -44.64 -3.09
N GLN A 880 -66.51 -45.70 -2.49
CA GLN A 880 -66.80 -47.08 -2.88
C GLN A 880 -66.74 -48.07 -1.70
N GLY A 881 -67.33 -49.25 -1.88
CA GLY A 881 -67.46 -50.29 -0.86
C GLY A 881 -66.14 -50.83 -0.31
N SER A 882 -65.09 -50.93 -1.13
CA SER A 882 -63.78 -51.46 -0.72
C SER A 882 -63.06 -50.59 0.32
N GLN A 883 -63.54 -49.37 0.56
CA GLN A 883 -63.05 -48.47 1.60
C GLN A 883 -63.80 -48.67 2.93
N LEU A 884 -64.90 -49.42 2.93
CA LEU A 884 -65.64 -49.81 4.12
C LEU A 884 -65.11 -51.15 4.61
N VAL A 885 -64.99 -51.32 5.92
CA VAL A 885 -64.57 -52.60 6.50
C VAL A 885 -65.70 -53.63 6.29
N ALA A 886 -65.42 -54.67 5.51
CA ALA A 886 -66.35 -55.71 5.09
C ALA A 886 -66.54 -56.78 6.18
N GLY A 887 -67.38 -56.47 7.16
CA GLY A 887 -67.77 -57.44 8.18
C GLY A 887 -66.79 -57.61 9.33
N MET A 888 -67.30 -58.25 10.38
CA MET A 888 -66.58 -58.45 11.64
C MET A 888 -65.36 -59.36 11.49
N ASP A 889 -65.42 -60.36 10.61
CA ASP A 889 -64.31 -61.29 10.37
C ASP A 889 -63.14 -60.61 9.65
N ALA A 890 -63.41 -59.68 8.72
CA ALA A 890 -62.38 -58.86 8.09
C ALA A 890 -61.73 -57.91 9.10
N LEU A 891 -62.51 -57.28 9.99
CA LEU A 891 -61.96 -56.46 11.07
C LEU A 891 -61.04 -57.26 12.00
N ASN A 892 -61.46 -58.48 12.36
CA ASN A 892 -60.66 -59.38 13.19
C ASN A 892 -59.38 -59.84 12.48
N THR A 893 -59.46 -60.16 11.19
CA THR A 893 -58.30 -60.54 10.36
C THR A 893 -57.32 -59.37 10.21
N LEU A 894 -57.83 -58.16 9.97
CA LEU A 894 -57.03 -56.95 9.85
C LEU A 894 -56.29 -56.63 11.16
N ALA A 895 -56.97 -56.77 12.29
CA ALA A 895 -56.35 -56.64 13.61
C ALA A 895 -55.23 -57.68 13.83
N GLN A 896 -55.45 -58.95 13.43
CA GLN A 896 -54.45 -60.00 13.58
C GLN A 896 -53.22 -59.81 12.69
N GLN A 897 -53.39 -59.32 11.46
CA GLN A 897 -52.27 -59.08 10.53
C GLN A 897 -51.34 -57.96 10.99
N VAL A 898 -51.87 -56.94 11.69
CA VAL A 898 -51.12 -55.75 12.10
C VAL A 898 -50.53 -55.90 13.51
N ASP A 899 -51.26 -56.50 14.46
CA ASP A 899 -50.88 -56.48 15.89
C ASP A 899 -50.27 -57.80 16.42
N GLY A 900 -50.31 -58.90 15.66
CA GLY A 900 -49.44 -60.08 15.87
C GLY A 900 -49.75 -61.04 17.02
N GLU A 901 -50.87 -60.91 17.75
CA GLU A 901 -51.51 -61.93 18.60
C GLU A 901 -52.92 -61.42 19.03
N GLY A 902 -53.97 -62.21 18.82
CA GLY A 902 -55.37 -61.75 18.91
C GLY A 902 -55.84 -61.33 20.32
N GLY A 903 -56.04 -60.03 20.51
CA GLY A 903 -56.85 -59.49 21.61
C GLY A 903 -58.35 -59.70 21.38
N SER A 904 -59.19 -59.52 22.43
CA SER A 904 -60.65 -59.58 22.28
C SER A 904 -61.26 -58.27 21.76
N ALA A 905 -60.51 -57.17 21.80
CA ALA A 905 -60.95 -55.84 21.37
C ALA A 905 -59.77 -55.01 20.83
N LEU A 906 -60.03 -54.17 19.84
CA LEU A 906 -59.15 -53.08 19.41
C LEU A 906 -59.29 -51.89 20.34
N THR A 907 -58.18 -51.24 20.66
CA THR A 907 -58.04 -50.10 21.56
C THR A 907 -56.98 -49.13 21.04
N ALA A 908 -56.83 -47.96 21.67
CA ALA A 908 -55.77 -46.99 21.29
C ALA A 908 -54.32 -47.48 21.47
N SER A 909 -54.13 -48.70 22.00
CA SER A 909 -52.83 -49.37 22.14
C SER A 909 -52.39 -50.08 20.85
N ASP A 910 -53.33 -50.36 19.96
CA ASP A 910 -53.18 -51.23 18.80
C ASP A 910 -52.80 -50.39 17.57
N ALA A 911 -51.87 -50.89 16.72
CA ALA A 911 -51.32 -50.10 15.63
C ALA A 911 -52.36 -49.78 14.54
N LEU A 912 -53.31 -50.70 14.31
CA LEU A 912 -54.45 -50.47 13.41
C LEU A 912 -55.38 -49.32 13.86
N TRP A 913 -55.36 -48.95 15.15
CA TRP A 913 -56.31 -47.99 15.72
C TRP A 913 -56.22 -46.59 15.13
N SER A 914 -55.03 -46.12 14.76
CA SER A 914 -54.84 -44.79 14.16
C SER A 914 -55.40 -44.70 12.75
N ASP A 915 -55.42 -45.84 12.06
CA ASP A 915 -55.70 -45.93 10.63
C ASP A 915 -57.21 -46.05 10.42
N LEU A 916 -57.93 -46.71 11.33
CA LEU A 916 -59.40 -46.77 11.30
C LEU A 916 -60.07 -45.40 11.47
N LYS A 917 -61.01 -45.10 10.57
CA LYS A 917 -61.93 -43.95 10.68
C LYS A 917 -63.39 -44.40 10.67
N VAL A 918 -64.28 -43.48 11.03
CA VAL A 918 -65.73 -43.68 10.96
C VAL A 918 -66.32 -42.59 10.09
N TRP A 919 -66.98 -42.98 8.99
CA TRP A 919 -67.77 -42.07 8.16
C TRP A 919 -69.17 -41.94 8.74
N VAL A 920 -69.51 -40.75 9.22
CA VAL A 920 -70.81 -40.43 9.82
C VAL A 920 -71.69 -39.72 8.78
N ASP A 921 -72.55 -40.49 8.09
CA ASP A 921 -73.52 -39.93 7.15
C ASP A 921 -74.73 -39.35 7.89
N THR A 922 -74.61 -38.08 8.27
CA THR A 922 -75.68 -37.32 8.93
C THR A 922 -76.90 -37.07 8.03
N THR A 923 -76.83 -37.37 6.73
CA THR A 923 -77.91 -37.13 5.76
C THR A 923 -78.63 -38.39 5.29
N GLY A 924 -78.04 -39.58 5.51
CA GLY A 924 -78.56 -40.87 5.06
C GLY A 924 -78.67 -41.00 3.55
N ARG A 925 -77.76 -40.37 2.80
CA ARG A 925 -77.77 -40.31 1.32
C ARG A 925 -76.65 -41.12 0.67
N GLY A 926 -75.77 -41.76 1.44
CA GLY A 926 -74.67 -42.55 0.90
C GLY A 926 -73.70 -41.75 0.03
N ARG A 927 -73.58 -40.44 0.31
CA ARG A 927 -72.67 -39.54 -0.43
C ARG A 927 -71.78 -38.80 0.55
N PHE A 928 -70.48 -39.06 0.46
CA PHE A 928 -69.50 -38.44 1.30
C PHE A 928 -69.45 -36.92 1.11
N GLN A 929 -69.35 -36.20 2.22
CA GLN A 929 -69.11 -34.76 2.27
C GLN A 929 -67.89 -34.47 3.15
N SER A 930 -67.14 -33.45 2.79
CA SER A 930 -65.99 -33.01 3.59
C SER A 930 -66.42 -32.71 5.03
N GLY A 931 -65.70 -33.27 6.00
CA GLY A 931 -65.98 -33.15 7.43
C GLY A 931 -66.89 -34.23 8.03
N GLN A 932 -67.25 -35.28 7.27
CA GLN A 932 -68.02 -36.42 7.78
C GLN A 932 -67.15 -37.62 8.23
N LEU A 933 -65.83 -37.55 8.08
CA LEU A 933 -64.90 -38.60 8.47
C LEU A 933 -64.25 -38.25 9.81
N TYR A 934 -64.37 -39.14 10.78
CA TYR A 934 -63.90 -38.93 12.14
C TYR A 934 -62.97 -40.06 12.57
N SER A 935 -61.95 -39.76 13.37
CA SER A 935 -61.23 -40.81 14.09
C SER A 935 -62.11 -41.40 15.20
N LEU A 936 -61.84 -42.65 15.58
CA LEU A 936 -62.53 -43.30 16.70
C LEU A 936 -62.49 -42.44 17.98
N GLY A 937 -61.32 -41.85 18.26
CA GLY A 937 -61.13 -40.95 19.40
C GLY A 937 -61.93 -39.64 19.32
N GLN A 938 -62.14 -39.08 18.13
CA GLN A 938 -62.98 -37.88 17.95
C GLN A 938 -64.47 -38.15 18.26
N LEU A 939 -64.93 -39.38 18.06
CA LEU A 939 -66.28 -39.83 18.43
C LEU A 939 -66.37 -40.30 19.90
N GLY A 940 -65.26 -40.26 20.64
CA GLY A 940 -65.19 -40.72 22.03
C GLY A 940 -65.24 -42.24 22.17
N ILE A 941 -64.97 -42.99 21.10
CA ILE A 941 -64.88 -44.46 21.11
C ILE A 941 -63.52 -44.86 21.69
N THR A 942 -63.52 -45.84 22.59
CA THR A 942 -62.32 -46.31 23.31
C THR A 942 -61.98 -47.77 23.07
N SER A 943 -62.94 -48.57 22.61
CA SER A 943 -62.71 -49.96 22.20
C SER A 943 -63.69 -50.41 21.12
N LEU A 944 -63.26 -51.30 20.22
CA LEU A 944 -64.11 -52.05 19.30
C LEU A 944 -63.93 -53.55 19.62
N GLU A 945 -64.98 -54.26 20.02
CA GLU A 945 -64.88 -55.70 20.27
C GLU A 945 -64.70 -56.45 18.95
N LEU A 946 -63.71 -57.33 18.85
CA LEU A 946 -63.41 -58.06 17.61
C LEU A 946 -64.31 -59.29 17.43
N GLN A 947 -64.91 -59.78 18.52
CA GLN A 947 -65.81 -60.93 18.49
C GLN A 947 -67.27 -60.48 18.36
N GLY A 948 -67.92 -60.89 17.27
CA GLY A 948 -69.35 -60.68 17.04
C GLY A 948 -70.20 -61.93 17.28
N THR A 949 -71.51 -61.74 17.42
CA THR A 949 -72.51 -62.82 17.45
C THR A 949 -73.30 -62.81 16.14
N VAL A 950 -73.34 -63.94 15.43
CA VAL A 950 -74.19 -64.10 14.23
C VAL A 950 -75.65 -64.03 14.63
N VAL A 951 -76.43 -63.14 13.99
CA VAL A 951 -77.86 -62.94 14.31
C VAL A 951 -78.80 -63.05 13.12
N ASN A 952 -78.30 -62.91 11.88
CA ASN A 952 -79.07 -63.03 10.63
C ASN A 952 -80.47 -62.39 10.69
N ARG A 953 -80.52 -61.14 11.16
CA ARG A 953 -81.76 -60.40 11.42
C ARG A 953 -82.07 -59.45 10.29
N ASN A 954 -83.21 -59.66 9.62
CA ASN A 954 -83.75 -58.66 8.69
C ASN A 954 -84.16 -57.38 9.44
N ASP A 955 -83.65 -56.24 8.99
CA ASP A 955 -84.01 -54.90 9.43
C ASP A 955 -84.38 -54.06 8.19
N ASN A 956 -85.66 -53.77 8.03
CA ASN A 956 -86.19 -52.99 6.90
C ASN A 956 -85.79 -53.49 5.49
N GLY A 957 -85.49 -54.78 5.32
CA GLY A 957 -85.08 -55.36 4.03
C GLY A 957 -83.56 -55.37 3.81
N ASN A 958 -82.78 -54.89 4.77
CA ASN A 958 -81.34 -55.13 4.88
C ASN A 958 -81.10 -56.24 5.90
N GLN A 959 -80.02 -57.00 5.79
CA GLN A 959 -79.74 -58.12 6.68
C GLN A 959 -78.58 -57.79 7.62
N ILE A 960 -78.85 -57.78 8.93
CA ILE A 960 -77.80 -57.69 9.95
C ILE A 960 -77.27 -59.10 10.17
N VAL A 961 -76.04 -59.36 9.73
CA VAL A 961 -75.42 -60.69 9.71
C VAL A 961 -74.75 -61.00 11.04
N VAL A 962 -73.85 -60.11 11.48
CA VAL A 962 -73.09 -60.23 12.74
C VAL A 962 -73.25 -58.98 13.58
N GLN A 963 -73.46 -59.13 14.89
CA GLN A 963 -73.54 -58.03 15.86
C GLN A 963 -72.34 -58.04 16.82
N GLY A 964 -71.66 -56.90 16.92
CA GLY A 964 -70.60 -56.61 17.90
C GLY A 964 -70.96 -55.42 18.80
N SER A 965 -70.02 -55.03 19.67
CA SER A 965 -70.17 -53.85 20.52
C SER A 965 -68.91 -53.01 20.55
N PHE A 966 -69.06 -51.73 20.85
CA PHE A 966 -67.94 -50.81 21.06
C PHE A 966 -68.13 -49.99 22.33
N GLY A 967 -67.04 -49.58 22.95
CA GLY A 967 -67.03 -48.79 24.19
C GLY A 967 -66.86 -47.30 23.94
N PHE A 968 -67.55 -46.46 24.72
CA PHE A 968 -67.32 -45.02 24.79
C PHE A 968 -66.52 -44.64 26.04
N ALA A 969 -65.78 -43.53 25.97
CA ALA A 969 -65.00 -42.97 27.08
C ALA A 969 -65.84 -42.61 28.32
N ASN A 970 -67.15 -42.42 28.17
CA ASN A 970 -68.09 -42.15 29.26
C ASN A 970 -68.60 -43.43 29.97
N GLY A 971 -68.11 -44.61 29.58
CA GLY A 971 -68.48 -45.91 30.14
C GLY A 971 -69.74 -46.54 29.56
N MET A 972 -70.38 -45.90 28.58
CA MET A 972 -71.49 -46.51 27.82
C MET A 972 -70.97 -47.42 26.70
N THR A 973 -71.79 -48.38 26.27
CA THR A 973 -71.51 -49.25 25.13
C THR A 973 -72.47 -48.97 23.98
N GLY A 974 -71.96 -48.90 22.75
CA GLY A 974 -72.73 -48.85 21.50
C GLY A 974 -72.77 -50.21 20.81
N GLN A 975 -73.75 -50.44 19.93
CA GLN A 975 -73.79 -51.62 19.07
C GLN A 975 -73.18 -51.30 17.71
N MET A 976 -72.38 -52.22 17.20
CA MET A 976 -71.96 -52.24 15.80
C MET A 976 -72.40 -53.54 15.15
N ALA A 977 -72.53 -53.56 13.83
CA ALA A 977 -72.96 -54.76 13.12
C ALA A 977 -72.43 -54.79 11.68
N GLY A 978 -72.10 -55.99 11.19
CA GLY A 978 -71.97 -56.25 9.76
C GLY A 978 -73.36 -56.29 9.13
N VAL A 979 -73.61 -55.42 8.16
CA VAL A 979 -74.93 -55.24 7.55
C VAL A 979 -74.84 -55.46 6.04
N ASN A 980 -75.45 -56.53 5.56
CA ASN A 980 -75.70 -56.72 4.13
C ASN A 980 -76.85 -55.79 3.70
N LEU A 981 -76.49 -54.74 2.93
CA LEU A 981 -77.40 -53.69 2.49
C LEU A 981 -78.05 -54.07 1.16
N ALA A 982 -79.38 -54.05 1.09
CA ALA A 982 -80.09 -54.33 -0.17
C ALA A 982 -79.83 -53.21 -1.21
N TYR A 983 -79.63 -53.56 -2.48
CA TYR A 983 -79.40 -52.58 -3.55
C TYR A 983 -80.21 -52.85 -4.82
N ASN A 984 -80.36 -51.85 -5.68
CA ASN A 984 -81.09 -51.96 -6.94
C ASN A 984 -80.19 -52.46 -8.08
N GLY A 985 -80.25 -53.76 -8.38
CA GLY A 985 -79.44 -54.42 -9.41
C GLY A 985 -79.76 -54.07 -10.88
N ALA A 986 -80.78 -53.24 -11.16
CA ALA A 986 -81.22 -52.93 -12.54
C ALA A 986 -80.19 -52.15 -13.40
N GLY A 987 -79.06 -51.71 -12.83
CA GLY A 987 -77.94 -51.07 -13.53
C GLY A 987 -76.83 -52.03 -14.01
N MET A 988 -76.90 -53.32 -13.71
CA MET A 988 -75.85 -54.33 -13.93
C MET A 988 -76.01 -55.13 -15.23
N SER A 989 -76.39 -54.49 -16.35
CA SER A 989 -76.49 -55.20 -17.64
C SER A 989 -75.14 -55.19 -18.35
N GLY A 990 -74.22 -56.08 -17.99
CA GLY A 990 -72.93 -56.16 -18.67
C GLY A 990 -71.91 -57.22 -18.26
N LEU A 991 -72.22 -58.18 -17.38
CA LEU A 991 -71.27 -59.23 -16.99
C LEU A 991 -71.97 -60.60 -17.00
N THR A 992 -71.39 -61.55 -17.73
CA THR A 992 -71.80 -62.97 -17.76
C THR A 992 -71.24 -63.71 -16.54
N ALA A 993 -71.96 -64.71 -16.07
CA ALA A 993 -71.78 -65.45 -14.81
C ALA A 993 -70.51 -66.34 -14.70
N ASP A 994 -69.38 -65.92 -15.26
CA ASP A 994 -68.13 -66.71 -15.29
C ASP A 994 -66.88 -65.87 -14.90
N GLN A 995 -67.07 -64.84 -14.09
CA GLN A 995 -65.97 -64.08 -13.45
C GLN A 995 -66.21 -63.83 -11.96
N SER A 996 -67.05 -64.64 -11.32
CA SER A 996 -67.50 -64.45 -9.94
C SER A 996 -67.10 -65.59 -8.99
N ALA A 997 -66.09 -66.40 -9.34
CA ALA A 997 -65.63 -67.53 -8.51
C ALA A 997 -64.11 -67.53 -8.21
N ALA A 998 -63.42 -66.39 -8.36
CA ALA A 998 -61.99 -66.26 -8.08
C ALA A 998 -61.68 -65.25 -6.94
N ALA A 999 -62.58 -65.13 -5.96
CA ALA A 999 -62.41 -64.25 -4.80
C ALA A 999 -62.89 -64.94 -3.52
N SER A 1000 -62.43 -66.17 -3.28
CA SER A 1000 -62.65 -66.88 -2.01
C SER A 1000 -61.62 -68.00 -1.88
N ASP A 1001 -60.35 -67.61 -1.78
CA ASP A 1001 -59.27 -68.32 -1.07
C ASP A 1001 -57.94 -67.71 -1.52
N ASP A 1002 -57.59 -66.52 -1.02
CA ASP A 1002 -56.18 -66.13 -0.96
C ASP A 1002 -55.90 -65.02 0.07
N VAL A 1003 -55.87 -65.42 1.34
CA VAL A 1003 -55.14 -64.65 2.36
C VAL A 1003 -53.65 -64.89 2.10
N CYS A 1004 -53.05 -64.04 1.24
CA CYS A 1004 -51.62 -63.64 1.18
C CYS A 1004 -51.05 -63.37 -0.24
N VAL A 1005 -51.73 -62.74 -1.20
CA VAL A 1005 -51.02 -62.24 -2.43
C VAL A 1005 -51.48 -60.84 -2.93
N SER A 1006 -52.44 -60.17 -2.28
CA SER A 1006 -53.00 -58.90 -2.80
C SER A 1006 -52.12 -57.63 -2.72
N PRO A 1007 -51.07 -57.47 -1.87
CA PRO A 1007 -50.22 -56.29 -1.96
C PRO A 1007 -49.27 -56.29 -3.17
N LEU A 1008 -48.96 -57.46 -3.75
CA LEU A 1008 -47.99 -57.58 -4.85
C LEU A 1008 -48.65 -57.42 -6.23
N VAL A 1009 -49.87 -57.92 -6.40
CA VAL A 1009 -50.62 -57.77 -7.66
C VAL A 1009 -51.22 -56.37 -7.82
N ALA A 1010 -51.64 -55.71 -6.73
CA ALA A 1010 -52.07 -54.30 -6.76
C ALA A 1010 -50.89 -53.33 -6.98
N ALA A 1011 -49.70 -53.66 -6.47
CA ALA A 1011 -48.47 -52.88 -6.71
C ALA A 1011 -47.98 -52.99 -8.18
N MET A 1012 -48.19 -54.13 -8.84
CA MET A 1012 -47.85 -54.30 -10.26
C MET A 1012 -48.92 -53.71 -11.21
N ALA A 1013 -50.21 -53.72 -10.83
CA ALA A 1013 -51.27 -53.10 -11.63
C ALA A 1013 -51.26 -51.56 -11.58
N ALA A 1014 -50.72 -50.96 -10.51
CA ALA A 1014 -50.53 -49.51 -10.40
C ALA A 1014 -49.32 -48.98 -11.21
N TYR A 1015 -48.49 -49.87 -11.79
CA TYR A 1015 -47.34 -49.49 -12.64
C TYR A 1015 -47.58 -49.74 -14.15
N ALA A 1016 -48.80 -50.14 -14.55
CA ALA A 1016 -49.17 -50.26 -15.95
C ALA A 1016 -49.48 -48.88 -16.57
N VAL A 1017 -48.46 -48.22 -17.11
CA VAL A 1017 -48.66 -47.11 -18.06
C VAL A 1017 -49.40 -47.66 -19.30
N PRO A 1018 -50.48 -47.03 -19.79
CA PRO A 1018 -51.17 -47.48 -21.00
C PRO A 1018 -50.21 -47.55 -22.20
N ALA A 1019 -50.33 -48.61 -22.99
CA ALA A 1019 -49.61 -48.86 -24.24
C ALA A 1019 -49.90 -47.86 -25.40
N SER A 1020 -50.32 -46.64 -25.06
CA SER A 1020 -50.36 -45.47 -25.95
C SER A 1020 -49.45 -44.32 -25.48
N ALA A 1021 -48.61 -44.52 -24.47
CA ALA A 1021 -47.55 -43.58 -24.08
C ALA A 1021 -46.16 -43.94 -24.68
N SER A 1022 -46.03 -45.10 -25.33
CA SER A 1022 -44.78 -45.61 -25.91
C SER A 1022 -44.36 -44.94 -27.22
N ALA A 1023 -45.14 -43.96 -27.72
CA ALA A 1023 -44.77 -43.10 -28.84
C ALA A 1023 -44.38 -41.67 -28.43
N ASN A 1024 -44.53 -41.29 -27.16
CA ASN A 1024 -44.09 -39.99 -26.63
C ASN A 1024 -42.98 -40.08 -25.57
N LEU A 1025 -42.56 -41.29 -25.17
CA LEU A 1025 -41.35 -41.49 -24.36
C LEU A 1025 -40.07 -41.71 -25.17
N ALA A 1026 -40.17 -41.75 -26.51
CA ALA A 1026 -39.02 -41.56 -27.42
C ALA A 1026 -38.73 -40.06 -27.70
N GLY A 1027 -39.52 -39.15 -27.13
CA GLY A 1027 -39.37 -37.69 -27.30
C GLY A 1027 -39.02 -36.92 -26.02
N VAL A 1028 -38.94 -37.57 -24.85
CA VAL A 1028 -38.67 -36.91 -23.56
C VAL A 1028 -37.45 -37.47 -22.81
N LEU A 1029 -36.81 -38.52 -23.34
CA LEU A 1029 -35.44 -38.91 -22.99
C LEU A 1029 -34.49 -38.61 -24.16
N GLN A 1030 -34.52 -37.37 -24.62
CA GLN A 1030 -33.28 -36.68 -24.94
C GLN A 1030 -32.90 -35.88 -23.69
N PRO A 1031 -31.88 -36.27 -22.92
CA PRO A 1031 -30.97 -35.26 -22.43
C PRO A 1031 -30.51 -34.52 -23.68
N ASN A 1032 -30.56 -33.21 -23.60
CA ASN A 1032 -29.98 -32.33 -24.58
C ASN A 1032 -28.46 -32.61 -24.59
N VAL A 1033 -28.01 -33.62 -25.35
CA VAL A 1033 -26.59 -33.92 -25.62
C VAL A 1033 -25.96 -32.82 -26.50
N SER A 1034 -26.69 -31.72 -26.72
CA SER A 1034 -26.19 -30.47 -27.31
C SER A 1034 -26.13 -29.31 -26.31
N ALA A 1035 -26.41 -29.52 -25.01
CA ALA A 1035 -26.34 -28.48 -23.98
C ALA A 1035 -25.31 -28.73 -22.84
N MET A 1036 -24.56 -29.82 -22.87
CA MET A 1036 -23.39 -30.04 -21.99
C MET A 1036 -22.04 -30.07 -22.75
N PHE A 1037 -22.04 -29.84 -24.07
CA PHE A 1037 -20.83 -29.74 -24.89
C PHE A 1037 -20.47 -28.30 -25.28
N ALA A 1038 -20.77 -27.32 -24.43
CA ALA A 1038 -20.54 -25.91 -24.76
C ALA A 1038 -19.99 -25.09 -23.59
N THR A 1039 -19.02 -25.61 -22.83
CA THR A 1039 -18.07 -24.79 -22.04
C THR A 1039 -16.84 -25.62 -21.64
N SER A 1040 -16.02 -26.02 -22.62
CA SER A 1040 -14.59 -26.33 -22.45
C SER A 1040 -14.05 -26.85 -23.77
N ALA A 1041 -13.82 -25.92 -24.70
CA ALA A 1041 -12.82 -26.15 -25.73
C ALA A 1041 -11.49 -25.67 -25.14
N HIS A 1042 -10.75 -26.60 -24.54
CA HIS A 1042 -9.30 -26.53 -24.38
C HIS A 1042 -8.70 -27.90 -24.67
#